data_AF-A0A6L9TBD7-F1
#
_entry.id   AF-A0A6L9TBD7-F1
#
_cell.length_a   1.000
_cell.length_b   1.000
_cell.length_c   1.000
_cell.angle_alpha   90.00
_cell.angle_beta   90.00
_cell.angle_gamma   90.00
#
_symmetry.space_group_name_H-M   'P 1'
#
loop_
_entity.id
_entity.type
_entity.pdbx_description
1 polymer ?
#
loop_
_entity_poly.entity_id
_entity_poly.type
_entity_poly.pdbx_seq_one_letter_code
_entity_poly.pdbx_strand_id
1 'polypeptide(L)'
;MRANRGNEARLVAGQHLVDPRKHQIAALERAGHDRGTHHRRHLLAGLAERLLHRTGVEPLDRRKPVLLRKPEDDPTARAIRERGKRVGDRRGYLALALLDLALLGIVADQSHQCDELGHLRGVVVDHGTSSLTPSCSRRSGKRRGFHLRSSKIHEGRHRAGNRDANDGPHLSENRSTNNRVTQDTPSEQITPRWRFQGIDGIKGLSLAAIIVYHYNPLLMPGGFVGVDVFLTISGFLIALSMLKRLHAHGRIGWIDYFTHRLRRLYPALIVMVPAVMTLANAVQTDFLVGIRRQASAALTFIYNWYAVTSGSSYFDTMNPQMFKHLWFIALLAQFYIVAPMLVRLLWGLRHATPAVLVLLGLSAASFMWMARLYDPASPTRVYEGTDTHAGGFLLGMALAWCICAWRNAEATGRRHMAVTRLAVRCWRRIAAYTGFVALVLLVVLALRLRQDAFAFHGGIAVASVLATLLIAGTITGGSWMQGLFAMHPLSATGTYSYGIYLWHWPLWLLGSALMRSWGVRQPLATAAMALVATAVLAWCSSVLVEKPSARGGFISAVIPDPPVGAKTAARGMAVMLIILLAFTGGFRAWRDAPAKTSTQIALEKTQRMMEERARLNGEILRKPVPRPKKPAHSFPDGTQIVAIGDSVMDMAAPQMQARFPGVLVDAKVSRSIMEAGPIVGQMQAESRMRPWLIIGLNTNSAIVTDQLDQLRAQIGPDVVLVIVNGHGPDSWITESNDVTRAYAQAHADNTVYVDWDAAISQHLDLLYSDGVHPMEGAGADIYPQAIQQAIRQWISEGH
;
A
#
# COMPACT_ATOMS: atom_id res chain seq x y z
N MET A 1 -4.18 -52.42 -55.87
CA MET A 1 -3.81 -52.83 -54.50
C MET A 1 -4.45 -51.85 -53.51
N ARG A 2 -5.62 -52.23 -52.95
CA ARG A 2 -5.96 -52.35 -51.50
C ARG A 2 -5.85 -51.02 -50.70
N ALA A 3 -6.94 -50.28 -50.47
CA ALA A 3 -8.05 -50.46 -49.48
C ALA A 3 -7.60 -50.14 -48.03
N ASN A 4 -8.17 -49.16 -47.30
CA ASN A 4 -9.52 -49.09 -46.68
C ASN A 4 -9.76 -47.62 -46.19
N ARG A 5 -10.85 -46.87 -46.48
CA ARG A 5 -12.28 -46.96 -46.06
C ARG A 5 -12.44 -47.41 -44.59
N GLY A 6 -13.15 -46.75 -43.69
CA GLY A 6 -14.07 -45.61 -43.66
C GLY A 6 -14.85 -45.69 -42.32
N ASN A 7 -15.49 -44.62 -41.87
CA ASN A 7 -16.83 -44.67 -41.25
C ASN A 7 -17.36 -43.27 -40.90
N GLU A 8 -18.48 -42.95 -41.53
CA GLU A 8 -19.46 -41.92 -41.15
C GLU A 8 -20.64 -42.55 -40.38
N ALA A 9 -21.48 -41.66 -39.79
CA ALA A 9 -22.85 -41.82 -39.25
C ALA A 9 -22.98 -42.16 -37.74
N ARG A 10 -23.48 -41.27 -36.84
CA ARG A 10 -24.90 -40.84 -36.56
C ARG A 10 -25.76 -42.05 -36.09
N LEU A 11 -26.46 -42.11 -34.94
CA LEU A 11 -27.39 -41.18 -34.26
C LEU A 11 -27.96 -41.81 -32.93
N VAL A 12 -28.37 -40.94 -31.98
CA VAL A 12 -29.50 -41.04 -30.99
C VAL A 12 -29.35 -41.78 -29.63
N ALA A 13 -29.58 -41.00 -28.55
CA ALA A 13 -30.20 -41.22 -27.20
C ALA A 13 -29.85 -42.52 -26.41
N GLY A 14 -29.60 -42.54 -25.09
CA GLY A 14 -29.93 -41.68 -23.96
C GLY A 14 -30.61 -42.53 -22.88
N GLN A 15 -29.99 -42.78 -21.72
CA GLN A 15 -30.66 -43.01 -20.41
C GLN A 15 -29.67 -43.26 -19.26
N HIS A 16 -30.12 -42.83 -18.08
CA HIS A 16 -29.44 -42.72 -16.79
C HIS A 16 -28.97 -44.05 -16.18
N LEU A 17 -27.75 -44.05 -15.61
CA LEU A 17 -27.36 -44.95 -14.51
C LEU A 17 -26.54 -44.15 -13.47
N VAL A 18 -27.14 -43.95 -12.30
CA VAL A 18 -26.54 -43.32 -11.12
C VAL A 18 -25.80 -44.39 -10.32
N ASP A 19 -24.50 -44.18 -10.06
CA ASP A 19 -23.63 -45.07 -9.28
C ASP A 19 -23.90 -44.92 -7.76
N PRO A 20 -24.29 -46.00 -7.03
CA PRO A 20 -24.59 -45.93 -5.59
C PRO A 20 -23.37 -45.72 -4.67
N ARG A 21 -22.14 -45.74 -5.18
CA ARG A 21 -20.92 -45.67 -4.32
C ARG A 21 -20.55 -44.25 -3.87
N LYS A 22 -21.14 -43.20 -4.45
CA LYS A 22 -20.85 -41.80 -4.06
C LYS A 22 -21.54 -41.34 -2.77
N HIS A 23 -22.57 -42.05 -2.31
CA HIS A 23 -23.30 -41.66 -1.09
C HIS A 23 -22.71 -42.20 0.23
N GLN A 24 -21.90 -43.26 0.19
CA GLN A 24 -21.25 -43.79 1.41
C GLN A 24 -19.98 -43.02 1.81
N ILE A 25 -19.27 -42.41 0.85
CA ILE A 25 -18.07 -41.60 1.11
C ILE A 25 -18.45 -40.24 1.71
N ALA A 26 -19.52 -39.61 1.24
CA ALA A 26 -20.02 -38.35 1.77
C ALA A 26 -20.59 -38.46 3.20
N ALA A 27 -21.05 -39.65 3.62
CA ALA A 27 -21.54 -39.89 4.98
C ALA A 27 -20.38 -40.09 5.99
N LEU A 28 -19.26 -40.67 5.55
CA LEU A 28 -18.06 -40.84 6.37
C LEU A 28 -17.25 -39.54 6.52
N GLU A 29 -17.23 -38.68 5.49
CA GLU A 29 -16.59 -37.36 5.58
C GLU A 29 -17.34 -36.39 6.51
N ARG A 30 -18.68 -36.45 6.58
CA ARG A 30 -19.47 -35.66 7.56
C ARG A 30 -19.28 -36.15 9.00
N ALA A 31 -19.19 -37.46 9.22
CA ALA A 31 -18.95 -38.02 10.55
C ALA A 31 -17.53 -37.76 11.08
N GLY A 32 -16.54 -37.56 10.18
CA GLY A 32 -15.17 -37.18 10.53
C GLY A 32 -15.00 -35.70 10.90
N HIS A 33 -15.85 -34.82 10.38
CA HIS A 33 -15.76 -33.37 10.62
C HIS A 33 -16.27 -32.97 12.02
N ASP A 34 -17.31 -33.63 12.54
CA ASP A 34 -17.90 -33.32 13.85
C ASP A 34 -17.06 -33.81 15.05
N ARG A 35 -16.21 -34.83 14.87
CA ARG A 35 -15.34 -35.32 15.95
C ARG A 35 -14.06 -34.47 16.12
N GLY A 36 -13.59 -33.81 15.06
CA GLY A 36 -12.38 -32.97 15.09
C GLY A 36 -12.56 -31.65 15.83
N THR A 37 -13.76 -31.06 15.75
CA THR A 37 -14.12 -29.80 16.41
C THR A 37 -14.38 -29.99 17.91
N HIS A 38 -15.03 -31.10 18.30
CA HIS A 38 -15.21 -31.45 19.71
C HIS A 38 -13.89 -31.78 20.43
N HIS A 39 -12.96 -32.47 19.77
CA HIS A 39 -11.66 -32.81 20.36
C HIS A 39 -10.76 -31.57 20.55
N ARG A 40 -10.78 -30.61 19.62
CA ARG A 40 -10.07 -29.31 19.77
C ARG A 40 -10.64 -28.43 20.87
N ARG A 41 -11.97 -28.41 21.05
CA ARG A 41 -12.63 -27.68 22.15
C ARG A 41 -12.26 -28.24 23.52
N HIS A 42 -12.20 -29.56 23.68
CA HIS A 42 -11.77 -30.19 24.93
C HIS A 42 -10.27 -29.98 25.22
N LEU A 43 -9.41 -29.96 24.19
CA LEU A 43 -7.99 -29.69 24.34
C LEU A 43 -7.72 -28.24 24.75
N LEU A 44 -8.42 -27.26 24.17
CA LEU A 44 -8.29 -25.84 24.52
C LEU A 44 -8.90 -25.53 25.90
N ALA A 45 -10.05 -26.13 26.24
CA ALA A 45 -10.64 -26.04 27.58
C ALA A 45 -9.71 -26.64 28.64
N GLY A 46 -9.13 -27.83 28.38
CA GLY A 46 -8.17 -28.47 29.28
C GLY A 46 -6.80 -27.77 29.35
N LEU A 47 -6.45 -26.93 28.38
CA LEU A 47 -5.27 -26.06 28.42
C LEU A 47 -5.55 -24.79 29.26
N ALA A 48 -6.72 -24.20 29.09
CA ALA A 48 -7.19 -23.05 29.87
C ALA A 48 -7.37 -23.41 31.36
N GLU A 49 -7.92 -24.59 31.66
CA GLU A 49 -8.10 -25.10 33.02
C GLU A 49 -6.74 -25.39 33.71
N ARG A 50 -5.77 -25.96 32.97
CA ARG A 50 -4.38 -26.13 33.46
C ARG A 50 -3.62 -24.82 33.64
N LEU A 51 -3.92 -23.80 32.85
CA LEU A 51 -3.37 -22.45 33.01
C LEU A 51 -3.98 -21.72 34.21
N LEU A 52 -5.28 -21.89 34.46
CA LEU A 52 -5.98 -21.36 35.63
C LEU A 52 -5.54 -22.00 36.94
N HIS A 53 -5.31 -23.32 36.94
CA HIS A 53 -4.81 -24.05 38.12
C HIS A 53 -3.37 -23.64 38.52
N ARG A 54 -2.56 -23.20 37.55
CA ARG A 54 -1.22 -22.60 37.80
C ARG A 54 -1.26 -21.16 38.32
N THR A 55 -2.42 -20.51 38.29
CA THR A 55 -2.63 -19.16 38.83
C THR A 55 -3.31 -19.13 40.21
N GLY A 56 -3.61 -20.29 40.80
CA GLY A 56 -4.13 -20.41 42.16
C GLY A 56 -5.61 -20.03 42.31
N VAL A 57 -6.42 -20.22 41.27
CA VAL A 57 -7.88 -19.97 41.29
C VAL A 57 -8.61 -21.31 41.42
N GLU A 58 -9.44 -21.48 42.45
CA GLU A 58 -10.25 -22.71 42.63
C GLU A 58 -11.36 -22.83 41.57
N PRO A 59 -11.75 -24.05 41.15
CA PRO A 59 -12.82 -24.26 40.19
C PRO A 59 -14.21 -24.10 40.83
N LEU A 60 -15.14 -23.45 40.10
CA LEU A 60 -16.54 -23.30 40.51
C LEU A 60 -17.28 -24.66 40.57
N ASP A 61 -18.01 -24.89 41.66
CA ASP A 61 -18.90 -26.03 41.88
C ASP A 61 -20.03 -26.08 40.83
N ARG A 62 -20.20 -27.25 40.18
CA ARG A 62 -21.05 -27.45 38.99
C ARG A 62 -22.54 -27.63 39.30
N ARG A 63 -23.03 -27.27 40.49
CA ARG A 63 -24.43 -27.51 40.88
C ARG A 63 -25.18 -26.27 41.40
N LYS A 64 -25.16 -25.14 40.69
CA LYS A 64 -26.23 -24.10 40.80
C LYS A 64 -26.46 -23.39 39.45
N PRO A 65 -27.71 -23.11 39.07
CA PRO A 65 -28.00 -22.32 37.87
C PRO A 65 -27.62 -20.86 38.13
N VAL A 66 -26.61 -20.36 37.40
CA VAL A 66 -26.20 -18.95 37.47
C VAL A 66 -27.12 -18.14 36.57
N LEU A 67 -28.06 -17.43 37.20
CA LEU A 67 -28.78 -16.31 36.59
C LEU A 67 -27.78 -15.29 36.05
N LEU A 68 -27.97 -14.89 34.79
CA LEU A 68 -27.27 -13.81 34.10
C LEU A 68 -27.27 -12.53 34.95
N ARG A 69 -26.16 -12.25 35.64
CA ARG A 69 -25.86 -10.90 36.15
C ARG A 69 -24.99 -10.17 35.14
N LYS A 70 -25.16 -8.84 35.08
CA LYS A 70 -24.32 -7.96 34.27
C LYS A 70 -22.85 -8.19 34.62
N PRO A 71 -21.93 -8.15 33.63
CA PRO A 71 -20.50 -8.44 33.83
C PRO A 71 -19.78 -7.47 34.80
N GLU A 72 -20.46 -6.46 35.31
CA GLU A 72 -19.94 -5.51 36.30
C GLU A 72 -20.10 -5.99 37.75
N ASP A 73 -20.94 -7.00 37.99
CA ASP A 73 -21.26 -7.52 39.33
C ASP A 73 -20.63 -8.89 39.65
N ASP A 74 -19.77 -9.43 38.76
CA ASP A 74 -19.02 -10.67 39.02
C ASP A 74 -17.83 -10.38 39.97
N PRO A 75 -17.82 -10.94 41.19
CA PRO A 75 -16.73 -10.76 42.16
C PRO A 75 -15.37 -11.17 41.59
N THR A 76 -15.35 -12.13 40.67
CA THR A 76 -14.15 -12.68 40.03
C THR A 76 -13.54 -11.69 39.05
N ALA A 77 -14.37 -11.05 38.22
CA ALA A 77 -13.95 -10.01 37.28
C ALA A 77 -13.44 -8.75 38.01
N ARG A 78 -14.05 -8.41 39.15
CA ARG A 78 -13.62 -7.31 40.03
C ARG A 78 -12.28 -7.62 40.71
N ALA A 79 -12.11 -8.85 41.22
CA ALA A 79 -10.86 -9.31 41.84
C ALA A 79 -9.69 -9.37 40.84
N ILE A 80 -9.94 -9.78 39.59
CA ILE A 80 -8.92 -9.79 38.52
C ILE A 80 -8.51 -8.36 38.13
N ARG A 81 -9.47 -7.41 38.03
CA ARG A 81 -9.16 -6.00 37.77
C ARG A 81 -8.40 -5.34 38.92
N GLU A 82 -8.76 -5.64 40.16
CA GLU A 82 -8.07 -5.07 41.32
C GLU A 82 -6.67 -5.65 41.53
N ARG A 83 -6.46 -6.96 41.28
CA ARG A 83 -5.12 -7.56 41.31
C ARG A 83 -4.24 -7.05 40.17
N GLY A 84 -4.79 -6.88 38.97
CA GLY A 84 -4.06 -6.30 37.82
C GLY A 84 -3.65 -4.83 38.02
N LYS A 85 -4.31 -4.10 38.92
CA LYS A 85 -3.94 -2.73 39.31
C LYS A 85 -2.91 -2.66 40.44
N ARG A 86 -2.89 -3.65 41.35
CA ARG A 86 -1.98 -3.65 42.52
C ARG A 86 -0.60 -4.24 42.23
N VAL A 87 -0.45 -5.04 41.18
CA VAL A 87 0.83 -5.59 40.78
C VAL A 87 1.02 -5.27 39.31
N GLY A 88 2.08 -4.53 38.98
CA GLY A 88 2.50 -4.23 37.59
C GLY A 88 2.98 -5.49 36.84
N ASP A 89 2.18 -6.55 36.85
CA ASP A 89 2.52 -7.82 36.23
C ASP A 89 2.17 -7.78 34.74
N ARG A 90 3.22 -7.79 33.92
CA ARG A 90 3.19 -7.79 32.45
C ARG A 90 2.39 -8.96 31.87
N ARG A 91 2.13 -10.01 32.66
CA ARG A 91 1.35 -11.19 32.24
C ARG A 91 -0.15 -10.91 32.10
N GLY A 92 -0.73 -10.01 32.92
CA GLY A 92 -2.15 -9.65 32.83
C GLY A 92 -2.52 -8.90 31.54
N TYR A 93 -1.62 -8.01 31.09
CA TYR A 93 -1.79 -7.28 29.82
C TYR A 93 -1.62 -8.18 28.59
N LEU A 94 -0.75 -9.19 28.68
CA LEU A 94 -0.60 -10.18 27.62
C LEU A 94 -1.83 -11.09 27.53
N ALA A 95 -2.43 -11.45 28.67
CA ALA A 95 -3.67 -12.22 28.70
C ALA A 95 -4.84 -11.44 28.09
N LEU A 96 -4.97 -10.15 28.39
CA LEU A 96 -5.99 -9.27 27.76
C LEU A 96 -5.76 -9.10 26.25
N ALA A 97 -4.52 -8.87 25.81
CA ALA A 97 -4.21 -8.75 24.38
C ALA A 97 -4.44 -10.06 23.60
N LEU A 98 -4.16 -11.21 24.21
CA LEU A 98 -4.45 -12.53 23.63
C LEU A 98 -5.95 -12.84 23.65
N LEU A 99 -6.69 -12.37 24.66
CA LEU A 99 -8.15 -12.49 24.71
C LEU A 99 -8.81 -11.62 23.62
N ASP A 100 -8.33 -10.39 23.41
CA ASP A 100 -8.79 -9.50 22.35
C ASP A 100 -8.47 -10.06 20.95
N LEU A 101 -7.28 -10.65 20.76
CA LEU A 101 -6.90 -11.33 19.51
C LEU A 101 -7.71 -12.61 19.27
N ALA A 102 -8.04 -13.37 20.32
CA ALA A 102 -8.89 -14.56 20.22
C ALA A 102 -10.34 -14.17 19.89
N LEU A 103 -10.86 -13.09 20.48
CA LEU A 103 -12.19 -12.54 20.18
C LEU A 103 -12.27 -12.01 18.74
N LEU A 104 -11.21 -11.34 18.24
CA LEU A 104 -11.10 -10.93 16.83
C LEU A 104 -11.00 -12.13 15.87
N GLY A 105 -10.35 -13.22 16.28
CA GLY A 105 -10.26 -14.46 15.50
C GLY A 105 -11.57 -15.27 15.47
N ILE A 106 -12.36 -15.25 16.54
CA ILE A 106 -13.66 -15.94 16.62
C ILE A 106 -14.73 -15.24 15.75
N VAL A 107 -14.66 -13.90 15.60
CA VAL A 107 -15.56 -13.15 14.70
C VAL A 107 -15.34 -13.51 13.23
N ALA A 108 -14.15 -14.00 12.85
CA ALA A 108 -13.86 -14.43 11.48
C ALA A 108 -14.42 -15.83 11.13
N ASP A 109 -14.79 -16.64 12.13
CA ASP A 109 -15.27 -18.02 11.94
C ASP A 109 -16.79 -18.15 12.17
N GLN A 110 -17.40 -17.25 12.96
CA GLN A 110 -18.85 -17.27 13.22
C GLN A 110 -19.73 -16.65 12.12
N SER A 111 -19.14 -15.98 11.11
CA SER A 111 -19.90 -15.46 9.97
C SER A 111 -20.39 -16.54 8.99
N HIS A 112 -20.02 -17.81 9.19
CA HIS A 112 -20.50 -18.94 8.38
C HIS A 112 -21.66 -19.73 9.01
N GLN A 113 -22.11 -19.40 10.22
CA GLN A 113 -23.17 -20.15 10.93
C GLN A 113 -24.48 -19.38 11.18
N CYS A 114 -24.58 -18.11 10.78
CA CYS A 114 -25.79 -17.32 11.04
C CYS A 114 -26.87 -17.38 9.93
N ASP A 115 -26.64 -18.11 8.83
CA ASP A 115 -27.61 -18.22 7.72
C ASP A 115 -28.64 -19.36 7.87
N GLU A 116 -28.62 -20.15 8.96
CA GLU A 116 -29.56 -21.27 9.16
C GLU A 116 -30.64 -21.08 10.24
N LEU A 117 -30.70 -19.92 10.92
CA LEU A 117 -31.69 -19.69 12.01
C LEU A 117 -32.42 -18.35 11.87
N GLY A 118 -33.04 -18.13 10.72
CA GLY A 118 -33.83 -16.92 10.41
C GLY A 118 -35.24 -17.17 9.87
N HIS A 119 -35.80 -18.37 10.05
CA HIS A 119 -37.23 -18.62 9.87
C HIS A 119 -37.87 -18.84 11.24
N LEU A 120 -38.51 -17.80 11.79
CA LEU A 120 -39.79 -17.85 12.52
C LEU A 120 -40.09 -16.51 13.21
N ARG A 121 -41.31 -16.03 12.94
CA ARG A 121 -42.13 -15.04 13.68
C ARG A 121 -41.93 -13.55 13.36
N GLY A 122 -42.87 -13.05 12.55
CA GLY A 122 -43.45 -11.73 12.77
C GLY A 122 -44.57 -11.79 13.81
N VAL A 123 -44.73 -10.71 14.58
CA VAL A 123 -46.00 -10.19 15.11
C VAL A 123 -45.83 -8.68 15.30
N VAL A 124 -46.81 -7.96 14.76
CA VAL A 124 -47.12 -6.52 14.79
C VAL A 124 -47.36 -6.00 16.22
N VAL A 125 -46.91 -4.79 16.58
CA VAL A 125 -47.69 -3.76 17.31
C VAL A 125 -47.12 -2.36 17.02
N ASP A 126 -48.03 -1.41 16.86
CA ASP A 126 -47.93 -0.02 16.42
C ASP A 126 -47.97 0.99 17.60
N HIS A 127 -47.60 2.25 17.29
CA HIS A 127 -47.92 3.55 17.94
C HIS A 127 -47.29 3.97 19.29
N GLY A 128 -46.87 5.25 19.34
CA GLY A 128 -46.75 6.00 20.60
C GLY A 128 -45.79 7.19 20.62
N THR A 129 -46.17 8.31 19.99
CA THR A 129 -45.59 9.66 20.19
C THR A 129 -45.69 10.14 21.65
N SER A 130 -44.66 10.83 22.17
CA SER A 130 -44.85 12.08 22.93
C SER A 130 -43.53 12.77 23.31
N SER A 131 -43.52 14.06 22.97
CA SER A 131 -42.65 15.15 23.40
C SER A 131 -42.54 15.31 24.92
N LEU A 132 -41.43 15.87 25.40
CA LEU A 132 -41.40 16.86 26.49
C LEU A 132 -39.99 17.50 26.62
N THR A 133 -39.88 18.76 26.23
CA THR A 133 -38.90 19.74 26.75
C THR A 133 -39.39 20.29 28.10
N PRO A 134 -38.50 20.84 28.94
CA PRO A 134 -38.53 22.29 29.05
C PRO A 134 -37.15 22.97 29.21
N SER A 135 -37.13 24.21 28.73
CA SER A 135 -36.14 25.26 28.94
C SER A 135 -36.07 25.74 30.40
N CYS A 136 -34.90 26.20 30.85
CA CYS A 136 -34.83 27.35 31.75
C CYS A 136 -33.53 28.14 31.57
N SER A 137 -33.70 29.44 31.32
CA SER A 137 -32.69 30.49 31.21
C SER A 137 -32.42 31.16 32.57
N ARG A 138 -31.19 31.60 32.85
CA ARG A 138 -30.95 32.89 33.55
C ARG A 138 -29.52 33.42 33.36
N ARG A 139 -29.47 34.74 33.08
CA ARG A 139 -28.33 35.63 32.90
C ARG A 139 -27.69 36.06 34.23
N SER A 140 -26.38 36.30 34.23
CA SER A 140 -25.65 37.56 34.58
C SER A 140 -24.15 37.21 34.72
N GLY A 141 -23.12 38.01 34.46
CA GLY A 141 -22.98 39.42 34.10
C GLY A 141 -21.65 39.97 34.68
N LYS A 142 -20.70 40.33 33.79
CA LYS A 142 -19.61 41.34 33.93
C LYS A 142 -18.40 41.11 34.89
N ARG A 143 -17.18 41.15 34.32
CA ARG A 143 -16.13 42.23 34.35
C ARG A 143 -14.76 41.62 33.96
N ARG A 144 -14.19 41.95 32.78
CA ARG A 144 -13.16 42.98 32.47
C ARG A 144 -11.82 42.87 33.22
N GLY A 145 -10.73 42.75 32.45
CA GLY A 145 -9.34 42.94 32.90
C GLY A 145 -8.31 42.72 31.78
N PHE A 146 -8.11 43.75 30.95
CA PHE A 146 -7.01 43.91 29.99
C PHE A 146 -5.65 43.97 30.71
N HIS A 147 -4.56 43.48 30.10
CA HIS A 147 -3.25 44.15 30.16
C HIS A 147 -2.37 43.84 28.92
N LEU A 148 -2.01 44.93 28.23
CA LEU A 148 -1.00 45.09 27.19
C LEU A 148 0.17 45.86 27.80
N ARG A 149 1.42 45.51 27.45
CA ARG A 149 2.58 46.40 27.15
C ARG A 149 3.84 45.52 27.02
N SER A 150 4.56 45.49 25.89
CA SER A 150 5.38 46.50 25.18
C SER A 150 6.86 46.55 25.64
N SER A 151 7.71 46.09 24.70
CA SER A 151 8.98 46.66 24.19
C SER A 151 10.17 47.03 25.10
N LYS A 152 11.36 46.58 24.67
CA LYS A 152 12.66 47.29 24.41
C LYS A 152 13.79 46.24 24.52
N ILE A 153 14.56 45.86 23.48
CA ILE A 153 15.61 46.53 22.67
C ILE A 153 16.70 47.26 23.48
N HIS A 154 17.86 46.61 23.62
CA HIS A 154 19.25 47.13 23.47
C HIS A 154 20.20 45.92 23.69
N GLU A 155 20.89 45.37 22.69
CA GLU A 155 22.19 45.79 22.12
C GLU A 155 23.29 46.12 23.13
N GLY A 156 24.48 45.51 22.93
CA GLY A 156 25.74 46.18 23.26
C GLY A 156 26.79 45.43 24.10
N ARG A 157 27.59 44.60 23.41
CA ARG A 157 29.08 44.56 23.43
C ARG A 157 29.89 44.38 24.75
N HIS A 158 30.72 43.33 24.65
CA HIS A 158 32.19 43.28 24.85
C HIS A 158 32.84 43.40 26.24
N ARG A 159 33.70 42.37 26.47
CA ARG A 159 35.08 42.39 26.99
C ARG A 159 35.25 42.87 28.44
N ALA A 160 36.26 42.48 29.19
CA ALA A 160 37.23 41.39 29.19
C ALA A 160 37.98 41.58 30.51
N GLY A 161 38.58 40.50 31.00
CA GLY A 161 39.83 40.62 31.74
C GLY A 161 39.72 40.61 33.26
N ASN A 162 40.37 39.58 33.81
CA ASN A 162 41.39 39.67 34.86
C ASN A 162 40.94 40.20 36.23
N ARG A 163 41.46 39.72 37.35
CA ARG A 163 42.39 38.65 37.75
C ARG A 163 42.56 38.92 39.25
N ASP A 164 42.85 37.86 40.00
CA ASP A 164 43.63 37.90 41.24
C ASP A 164 43.01 38.68 42.42
N ALA A 165 43.25 38.40 43.68
CA ALA A 165 43.77 37.27 44.45
C ALA A 165 43.52 37.67 45.91
N ASN A 166 43.48 36.67 46.80
CA ASN A 166 43.95 36.70 48.20
C ASN A 166 43.60 37.90 49.12
N ASP A 167 42.90 37.60 50.22
CA ASP A 167 43.54 37.42 51.55
C ASP A 167 42.47 37.18 52.64
N GLY A 168 42.77 36.27 53.58
CA GLY A 168 41.94 35.98 54.78
C GLY A 168 42.14 37.03 55.90
N PRO A 169 41.97 36.72 57.21
CA PRO A 169 41.60 35.45 57.84
C PRO A 169 40.63 35.59 59.06
N HIS A 170 40.39 34.45 59.74
CA HIS A 170 39.84 34.26 61.10
C HIS A 170 38.34 34.48 61.36
N LEU A 171 37.65 33.41 61.75
CA LEU A 171 37.40 33.11 63.16
C LEU A 171 36.87 31.67 63.32
N SER A 172 37.49 30.96 64.25
CA SER A 172 37.15 29.62 64.70
C SER A 172 35.96 29.65 65.65
N GLU A 173 34.94 28.83 65.39
CA GLU A 173 34.11 28.31 66.48
C GLU A 173 33.67 26.87 66.18
N ASN A 174 33.76 26.08 67.23
CA ASN A 174 33.86 24.63 67.25
C ASN A 174 32.56 24.08 67.82
N ARG A 175 31.75 23.30 67.06
CA ARG A 175 30.85 22.31 67.71
C ARG A 175 30.22 21.27 66.78
N SER A 176 30.40 20.03 67.24
CA SER A 176 29.57 18.84 67.11
C SER A 176 29.38 18.21 65.73
N THR A 177 30.20 17.18 65.53
CA THR A 177 29.90 15.95 64.80
C THR A 177 28.43 15.53 64.85
N ASN A 178 27.81 15.40 63.67
CA ASN A 178 26.76 14.44 63.42
C ASN A 178 26.95 13.86 62.01
N ASN A 179 27.77 12.81 61.93
CA ASN A 179 27.92 11.98 60.74
C ASN A 179 26.60 11.23 60.49
N ARG A 180 25.69 11.86 59.74
CA ARG A 180 24.68 11.11 58.99
C ARG A 180 25.31 10.70 57.68
N VAL A 181 25.73 9.44 57.62
CA VAL A 181 25.95 8.70 56.38
C VAL A 181 24.65 8.77 55.59
N THR A 182 24.55 9.73 54.67
CA THR A 182 23.57 9.67 53.59
C THR A 182 23.99 8.51 52.73
N GLN A 183 23.27 7.40 52.83
CA GLN A 183 23.32 6.35 51.82
C GLN A 183 22.95 6.99 50.49
N ASP A 184 23.97 7.30 49.68
CA ASP A 184 23.80 7.60 48.28
C ASP A 184 23.09 6.39 47.66
N THR A 185 21.78 6.51 47.45
CA THR A 185 21.05 5.67 46.52
C THR A 185 21.82 5.68 45.21
N PRO A 186 22.17 4.52 44.62
CA PRO A 186 22.96 4.48 43.40
C PRO A 186 22.24 5.31 42.35
N SER A 187 22.83 6.44 41.97
CA SER A 187 22.38 7.20 40.82
C SER A 187 22.37 6.23 39.66
N GLU A 188 21.18 5.87 39.18
CA GLU A 188 20.97 5.00 38.04
C GLU A 188 21.75 5.62 36.88
N GLN A 189 22.96 5.11 36.62
CA GLN A 189 23.81 5.58 35.54
C GLN A 189 23.02 5.37 34.24
N ILE A 190 22.44 6.45 33.74
CA ILE A 190 21.77 6.47 32.44
C ILE A 190 22.84 6.13 31.42
N THR A 191 22.91 4.85 31.05
CA THR A 191 23.79 4.41 29.97
C THR A 191 23.52 5.30 28.75
N PRO A 192 24.54 5.92 28.14
CA PRO A 192 24.34 6.85 27.04
C PRO A 192 23.58 6.13 25.91
N ARG A 193 22.33 6.54 25.67
CA ARG A 193 21.52 6.03 24.57
C ARG A 193 22.25 6.36 23.27
N TRP A 194 22.74 5.37 22.53
CA TRP A 194 23.34 5.64 21.20
C TRP A 194 22.23 6.14 20.27
N ARG A 195 22.15 7.47 20.12
CA ARG A 195 21.26 8.14 19.18
C ARG A 195 22.11 8.52 17.98
N PHE A 196 21.90 7.84 16.86
CA PHE A 196 22.58 8.17 15.62
C PHE A 196 21.89 9.38 15.00
N GLN A 197 22.57 10.51 14.99
CA GLN A 197 22.11 11.71 14.30
C GLN A 197 22.09 11.44 12.79
N GLY A 198 21.14 12.06 12.08
CA GLY A 198 20.99 11.95 10.63
C GLY A 198 20.19 10.74 10.11
N ILE A 199 19.98 9.69 10.89
CA ILE A 199 19.19 8.52 10.43
C ILE A 199 17.76 8.91 10.08
N ASP A 200 17.12 9.77 10.86
CA ASP A 200 15.77 10.25 10.55
C ASP A 200 15.77 11.13 9.30
N GLY A 201 16.81 11.94 9.06
CA GLY A 201 16.93 12.68 7.80
C GLY A 201 17.06 11.79 6.57
N ILE A 202 17.83 10.69 6.66
CA ILE A 202 17.93 9.71 5.57
C ILE A 202 16.55 9.08 5.29
N LYS A 203 15.83 8.64 6.34
CA LYS A 203 14.44 8.13 6.19
C LYS A 203 13.52 9.17 5.55
N GLY A 204 13.64 10.44 5.95
CA GLY A 204 12.83 11.52 5.40
C GLY A 204 13.06 11.71 3.91
N LEU A 205 14.33 11.68 3.47
CA LEU A 205 14.68 11.76 2.05
C LEU A 205 14.17 10.53 1.27
N SER A 206 14.38 9.32 1.80
CA SER A 206 13.88 8.09 1.17
C SER A 206 12.36 8.09 1.05
N LEU A 207 11.65 8.61 2.05
CA LEU A 207 10.18 8.68 2.03
C LEU A 207 9.70 9.69 0.99
N ALA A 208 10.37 10.84 0.89
CA ALA A 208 10.06 11.83 -0.14
C ALA A 208 10.20 11.21 -1.55
N ALA A 209 11.28 10.45 -1.80
CA ALA A 209 11.48 9.75 -3.07
C ALA A 209 10.35 8.75 -3.38
N ILE A 210 9.91 7.96 -2.39
CA ILE A 210 8.78 7.02 -2.54
C ILE A 210 7.49 7.77 -2.88
N ILE A 211 7.20 8.87 -2.19
CA ILE A 211 5.96 9.65 -2.41
C ILE A 211 5.96 10.26 -3.81
N VAL A 212 7.08 10.84 -4.26
CA VAL A 212 7.20 11.38 -5.62
C VAL A 212 6.98 10.27 -6.65
N TYR A 213 7.59 9.09 -6.45
CA TYR A 213 7.39 7.94 -7.33
C TYR A 213 5.93 7.49 -7.39
N HIS A 214 5.23 7.43 -6.26
CA HIS A 214 3.81 7.05 -6.22
C HIS A 214 2.88 8.08 -6.88
N TYR A 215 3.23 9.37 -6.83
CA TYR A 215 2.39 10.43 -7.39
C TYR A 215 2.62 10.60 -8.88
N ASN A 216 3.90 10.60 -9.28
CA ASN A 216 4.28 10.66 -10.68
C ASN A 216 5.65 9.97 -10.89
N PRO A 217 5.65 8.72 -11.39
CA PRO A 217 6.88 7.98 -11.63
C PRO A 217 7.74 8.61 -12.74
N LEU A 218 7.22 9.50 -13.58
CA LEU A 218 8.05 10.19 -14.60
C LEU A 218 9.00 11.21 -13.98
N LEU A 219 8.63 11.84 -12.85
CA LEU A 219 9.50 12.81 -12.17
C LEU A 219 10.68 12.14 -11.46
N MET A 220 10.48 10.91 -10.98
CA MET A 220 11.48 10.18 -10.23
C MET A 220 11.28 8.67 -10.43
N PRO A 221 11.64 8.13 -11.61
CA PRO A 221 11.32 6.75 -11.99
C PRO A 221 11.96 5.71 -11.07
N GLY A 222 13.09 6.06 -10.44
CA GLY A 222 13.80 5.22 -9.48
C GLY A 222 13.44 5.50 -8.02
N GLY A 223 12.42 6.32 -7.73
CA GLY A 223 12.07 6.68 -6.35
C GLY A 223 11.64 5.47 -5.51
N PHE A 224 11.25 4.36 -6.14
CA PHE A 224 10.99 3.07 -5.50
C PHE A 224 12.23 2.51 -4.74
N VAL A 225 13.45 2.91 -5.13
CA VAL A 225 14.70 2.57 -4.41
C VAL A 225 14.73 3.17 -2.99
N GLY A 226 13.90 4.17 -2.71
CA GLY A 226 13.72 4.65 -1.33
C GLY A 226 13.31 3.53 -0.37
N VAL A 227 12.61 2.49 -0.85
CA VAL A 227 12.23 1.31 -0.06
C VAL A 227 13.46 0.53 0.39
N ASP A 228 14.44 0.32 -0.50
CA ASP A 228 15.70 -0.36 -0.19
C ASP A 228 16.47 0.36 0.91
N VAL A 229 16.55 1.69 0.82
CA VAL A 229 17.19 2.50 1.86
C VAL A 229 16.48 2.32 3.20
N PHE A 230 15.15 2.30 3.21
CA PHE A 230 14.35 2.02 4.41
C PHE A 230 14.56 0.62 4.98
N LEU A 231 14.66 -0.41 4.13
CA LEU A 231 14.94 -1.78 4.54
C LEU A 231 16.32 -1.90 5.16
N THR A 232 17.35 -1.31 4.54
CA THR A 232 18.71 -1.29 5.08
C THR A 232 18.77 -0.57 6.44
N ILE A 233 18.13 0.60 6.57
CA ILE A 233 18.04 1.29 7.87
C ILE A 233 17.33 0.42 8.90
N SER A 234 16.25 -0.25 8.52
CA SER A 234 15.48 -1.11 9.41
C SER A 234 16.30 -2.30 9.91
N GLY A 235 16.97 -3.01 9.00
CA GLY A 235 17.87 -4.11 9.34
C GLY A 235 18.98 -3.68 10.30
N PHE A 236 19.61 -2.53 10.02
CA PHE A 236 20.62 -1.94 10.89
C PHE A 236 20.10 -1.64 12.29
N LEU A 237 18.99 -0.90 12.41
CA LEU A 237 18.46 -0.49 13.71
C LEU A 237 17.92 -1.68 14.52
N ILE A 238 17.26 -2.64 13.86
CA ILE A 238 16.73 -3.84 14.52
C ILE A 238 17.89 -4.67 15.06
N ALA A 239 18.83 -5.08 14.20
CA ALA A 239 19.97 -5.89 14.61
C ALA A 239 20.78 -5.19 15.71
N LEU A 240 21.07 -3.90 15.56
CA LEU A 240 21.80 -3.13 16.56
C LEU A 240 21.07 -3.09 17.91
N SER A 241 19.75 -2.92 17.91
CA SER A 241 18.96 -2.94 19.14
C SER A 241 18.97 -4.30 19.83
N MET A 242 19.01 -5.41 19.06
CA MET A 242 19.05 -6.77 19.59
C MET A 242 20.45 -7.12 20.12
N LEU A 243 21.49 -6.77 19.37
CA LEU A 243 22.88 -6.96 19.79
C LEU A 243 23.16 -6.25 21.11
N LYS A 244 22.71 -5.00 21.28
CA LYS A 244 22.85 -4.29 22.56
C LYS A 244 22.23 -5.04 23.74
N ARG A 245 21.02 -5.57 23.57
CA ARG A 245 20.33 -6.33 24.61
C ARG A 245 21.07 -7.63 24.94
N LEU A 246 21.57 -8.32 23.92
CA LEU A 246 22.36 -9.54 24.10
C LEU A 246 23.70 -9.27 24.80
N HIS A 247 24.41 -8.19 24.46
CA HIS A 247 25.64 -7.81 25.16
C HIS A 247 25.36 -7.40 26.61
N ALA A 248 24.28 -6.66 26.87
CA ALA A 248 23.97 -6.13 28.20
C ALA A 248 23.37 -7.19 29.15
N HIS A 249 22.56 -8.12 28.63
CA HIS A 249 21.74 -9.01 29.46
C HIS A 249 21.82 -10.49 29.07
N GLY A 250 22.55 -10.86 28.02
CA GLY A 250 22.61 -12.23 27.50
C GLY A 250 21.31 -12.74 26.85
N ARG A 251 20.25 -11.92 26.80
CA ARG A 251 18.92 -12.30 26.30
C ARG A 251 18.23 -11.13 25.59
N ILE A 252 17.36 -11.44 24.62
CA ILE A 252 16.61 -10.43 23.85
C ILE A 252 15.42 -9.86 24.64
N GLY A 253 14.70 -10.70 25.40
CA GLY A 253 13.43 -10.31 26.02
C GLY A 253 12.28 -10.25 25.01
N TRP A 254 11.88 -11.41 24.48
CA TRP A 254 10.93 -11.56 23.37
C TRP A 254 9.60 -10.83 23.55
N ILE A 255 8.96 -10.99 24.72
CA ILE A 255 7.67 -10.37 25.01
C ILE A 255 7.78 -8.84 24.95
N ASP A 256 8.79 -8.27 25.60
CA ASP A 256 9.01 -6.83 25.57
C ASP A 256 9.30 -6.36 24.14
N TYR A 257 10.13 -7.09 23.38
CA TYR A 257 10.42 -6.75 22.00
C TYR A 257 9.15 -6.70 21.12
N PHE A 258 8.36 -7.76 21.11
CA PHE A 258 7.15 -7.82 20.30
C PHE A 258 6.10 -6.82 20.75
N THR A 259 5.86 -6.67 22.06
CA THR A 259 4.88 -5.70 22.57
C THR A 259 5.21 -4.26 22.19
N HIS A 260 6.49 -3.85 22.22
CA HIS A 260 6.89 -2.52 21.76
C HIS A 260 6.69 -2.31 20.26
N ARG A 261 6.85 -3.37 19.44
CA ARG A 261 6.62 -3.29 17.99
C ARG A 261 5.13 -3.25 17.66
N LEU A 262 4.34 -4.08 18.32
CA LEU A 262 2.88 -4.10 18.19
C LEU A 262 2.28 -2.74 18.57
N ARG A 263 2.67 -2.17 19.73
CA ARG A 263 2.24 -0.83 20.17
C ARG A 263 2.67 0.31 19.25
N ARG A 264 3.66 0.08 18.40
CA ARG A 264 4.11 1.05 17.40
C ARG A 264 3.30 0.94 16.10
N LEU A 265 2.97 -0.27 15.66
CA LEU A 265 2.33 -0.49 14.36
C LEU A 265 0.80 -0.56 14.44
N TYR A 266 0.24 -1.47 15.23
CA TYR A 266 -1.18 -1.76 15.17
C TYR A 266 -2.13 -0.61 15.52
N PRO A 267 -1.86 0.27 16.52
CA PRO A 267 -2.87 1.24 16.93
C PRO A 267 -3.29 2.17 15.78
N ALA A 268 -2.31 2.72 15.05
CA ALA A 268 -2.61 3.62 13.93
C ALA A 268 -3.20 2.84 12.75
N LEU A 269 -2.72 1.62 12.48
CA LEU A 269 -3.24 0.78 11.40
C LEU A 269 -4.71 0.41 11.60
N ILE A 270 -5.10 0.00 12.82
CA ILE A 270 -6.47 -0.39 13.18
C ILE A 270 -7.45 0.79 13.05
N VAL A 271 -6.99 2.03 13.26
CA VAL A 271 -7.80 3.22 13.05
C VAL A 271 -7.84 3.62 11.57
N MET A 272 -6.69 3.56 10.91
CA MET A 272 -6.52 4.00 9.53
C MET A 272 -7.33 3.15 8.54
N VAL A 273 -7.29 1.81 8.65
CA VAL A 273 -7.98 0.92 7.70
C VAL A 273 -9.49 1.22 7.60
N PRO A 274 -10.27 1.18 8.69
CA PRO A 274 -11.70 1.49 8.62
C PRO A 274 -11.99 2.97 8.28
N ALA A 275 -11.11 3.90 8.66
CA ALA A 275 -11.23 5.31 8.27
C ALA A 275 -11.08 5.48 6.74
N VAL A 276 -10.08 4.84 6.14
CA VAL A 276 -9.88 4.85 4.68
C VAL A 276 -11.05 4.18 3.97
N MET A 277 -11.57 3.06 4.49
CA MET A 277 -12.77 2.42 3.93
C MET A 277 -14.01 3.32 3.99
N THR A 278 -14.18 4.06 5.09
CA THR A 278 -15.25 5.06 5.24
C THR A 278 -15.12 6.16 4.18
N LEU A 279 -13.91 6.71 4.01
CA LEU A 279 -13.65 7.75 3.01
C LEU A 279 -13.82 7.22 1.59
N ALA A 280 -13.35 6.01 1.29
CA ALA A 280 -13.56 5.35 0.00
C ALA A 280 -15.04 5.23 -0.32
N ASN A 281 -15.86 4.76 0.62
CA ASN A 281 -17.31 4.67 0.44
C ASN A 281 -17.98 6.03 0.19
N ALA A 282 -17.47 7.10 0.79
CA ALA A 282 -18.01 8.45 0.63
C ALA A 282 -17.61 9.10 -0.71
N VAL A 283 -16.44 8.75 -1.25
CA VAL A 283 -15.91 9.33 -2.50
C VAL A 283 -16.33 8.51 -3.71
N GLN A 284 -16.04 7.21 -3.73
CA GLN A 284 -16.29 6.34 -4.87
C GLN A 284 -16.26 4.85 -4.47
N THR A 285 -17.34 4.13 -4.75
CA THR A 285 -17.51 2.73 -4.34
C THR A 285 -16.58 1.75 -5.03
N ASP A 286 -16.02 2.11 -6.20
CA ASP A 286 -15.09 1.26 -6.93
C ASP A 286 -13.78 1.02 -6.16
N PHE A 287 -13.38 1.94 -5.28
CA PHE A 287 -12.27 1.73 -4.34
C PHE A 287 -12.52 0.61 -3.32
N LEU A 288 -13.76 0.16 -3.18
CA LEU A 288 -14.14 -0.92 -2.26
C LEU A 288 -14.08 -2.31 -2.91
N VAL A 289 -13.82 -2.42 -4.22
CA VAL A 289 -13.72 -3.72 -4.89
C VAL A 289 -12.54 -4.51 -4.33
N GLY A 290 -12.83 -5.67 -3.75
CA GLY A 290 -11.82 -6.50 -3.09
C GLY A 290 -11.35 -6.00 -1.71
N ILE A 291 -11.97 -4.95 -1.16
CA ILE A 291 -11.51 -4.29 0.09
C ILE A 291 -11.43 -5.25 1.28
N ARG A 292 -12.29 -6.27 1.32
CA ARG A 292 -12.31 -7.28 2.40
C ARG A 292 -10.97 -8.03 2.47
N ARG A 293 -10.45 -8.45 1.30
CA ARG A 293 -9.16 -9.14 1.19
C ARG A 293 -7.99 -8.19 1.40
N GLN A 294 -8.08 -6.97 0.87
CA GLN A 294 -7.05 -5.95 1.09
C GLN A 294 -6.90 -5.61 2.59
N ALA A 295 -8.02 -5.37 3.28
CA ALA A 295 -8.03 -5.02 4.70
C ALA A 295 -7.54 -6.19 5.58
N SER A 296 -7.98 -7.42 5.31
CA SER A 296 -7.51 -8.59 6.06
C SER A 296 -6.00 -8.81 5.85
N ALA A 297 -5.51 -8.70 4.62
CA ALA A 297 -4.10 -8.85 4.30
C ALA A 297 -3.22 -7.74 4.92
N ALA A 298 -3.74 -6.51 4.99
CA ALA A 298 -3.08 -5.40 5.67
C ALA A 298 -2.98 -5.63 7.19
N LEU A 299 -4.08 -6.02 7.84
CA LEU A 299 -4.13 -6.24 9.30
C LEU A 299 -3.34 -7.46 9.76
N THR A 300 -3.16 -8.46 8.88
CA THR A 300 -2.38 -9.68 9.15
C THR A 300 -0.94 -9.59 8.65
N PHE A 301 -0.53 -8.46 8.07
CA PHE A 301 0.82 -8.24 7.52
C PHE A 301 1.26 -9.26 6.46
N ILE A 302 0.32 -9.64 5.59
CA ILE A 302 0.57 -10.50 4.42
C ILE A 302 0.22 -9.81 3.10
N TYR A 303 0.03 -8.48 3.11
CA TYR A 303 -0.40 -7.72 1.94
C TYR A 303 0.50 -7.95 0.72
N ASN A 304 1.82 -8.08 0.92
CA ASN A 304 2.74 -8.36 -0.18
C ASN A 304 2.41 -9.69 -0.90
N TRP A 305 2.02 -10.74 -0.17
CA TRP A 305 1.60 -12.00 -0.79
C TRP A 305 0.21 -11.93 -1.43
N TYR A 306 -0.68 -11.11 -0.88
CA TYR A 306 -1.96 -10.80 -1.52
C TYR A 306 -1.75 -10.07 -2.86
N ALA A 307 -0.84 -9.10 -2.92
CA ALA A 307 -0.51 -8.37 -4.15
C ALA A 307 0.08 -9.31 -5.22
N VAL A 308 0.95 -10.24 -4.81
CA VAL A 308 1.52 -11.26 -5.70
C VAL A 308 0.46 -12.19 -6.30
N THR A 309 -0.57 -12.56 -5.55
CA THR A 309 -1.61 -13.50 -6.03
C THR A 309 -2.77 -12.82 -6.76
N SER A 310 -3.00 -11.54 -6.53
CA SER A 310 -4.19 -10.83 -7.05
C SER A 310 -3.97 -10.19 -8.42
N GLY A 311 -2.76 -10.16 -8.98
CA GLY A 311 -2.44 -9.39 -10.19
C GLY A 311 -2.59 -10.11 -11.53
N SER A 312 -3.41 -11.17 -11.64
CA SER A 312 -3.41 -12.05 -12.83
C SER A 312 -4.47 -11.73 -13.88
N SER A 313 -5.53 -10.98 -13.57
CA SER A 313 -6.57 -10.63 -14.54
C SER A 313 -6.52 -9.14 -14.93
N TYR A 314 -6.96 -8.80 -16.14
CA TYR A 314 -7.04 -7.43 -16.65
C TYR A 314 -7.75 -6.48 -15.68
N PHE A 315 -8.89 -6.91 -15.12
CA PHE A 315 -9.68 -6.10 -14.19
C PHE A 315 -9.01 -5.93 -12.82
N ASP A 316 -8.19 -6.89 -12.39
CA ASP A 316 -7.44 -6.74 -11.14
C ASP A 316 -6.33 -5.68 -11.27
N THR A 317 -5.76 -5.52 -12.47
CA THR A 317 -4.77 -4.47 -12.77
C THR A 317 -5.42 -3.09 -12.81
N MET A 318 -6.66 -2.99 -13.31
CA MET A 318 -7.42 -1.73 -13.40
C MET A 318 -8.08 -1.33 -12.07
N ASN A 319 -8.21 -2.25 -11.11
CA ASN A 319 -8.86 -1.99 -9.84
C ASN A 319 -7.95 -1.15 -8.90
N PRO A 320 -8.38 0.05 -8.47
CA PRO A 320 -7.59 0.87 -7.55
C PRO A 320 -7.51 0.23 -6.16
N GLN A 321 -6.33 -0.30 -5.83
CA GLN A 321 -6.07 -0.90 -4.53
C GLN A 321 -5.72 0.14 -3.46
N MET A 322 -6.65 0.38 -2.54
CA MET A 322 -6.54 1.39 -1.47
C MET A 322 -5.39 1.14 -0.50
N PHE A 323 -4.99 -0.13 -0.32
CA PHE A 323 -3.97 -0.51 0.65
C PHE A 323 -2.69 -1.05 0.00
N LYS A 324 -2.50 -0.83 -1.31
CA LYS A 324 -1.38 -1.41 -2.08
C LYS A 324 -0.03 -1.17 -1.41
N HIS A 325 0.25 0.08 -1.04
CA HIS A 325 1.50 0.50 -0.41
C HIS A 325 1.81 -0.23 0.91
N LEU A 326 0.83 -0.85 1.58
CA LEU A 326 1.05 -1.56 2.85
C LEU A 326 1.87 -2.86 2.69
N TRP A 327 2.18 -3.30 1.46
CA TRP A 327 3.10 -4.41 1.18
C TRP A 327 4.45 -4.23 1.91
N PHE A 328 5.00 -3.02 1.94
CA PHE A 328 6.26 -2.72 2.63
C PHE A 328 6.14 -2.90 4.15
N ILE A 329 5.03 -2.45 4.73
CA ILE A 329 4.77 -2.61 6.18
C ILE A 329 4.61 -4.08 6.52
N ALA A 330 3.93 -4.85 5.67
CA ALA A 330 3.80 -6.30 5.80
C ALA A 330 5.19 -6.98 5.83
N LEU A 331 6.05 -6.65 4.87
CA LEU A 331 7.41 -7.17 4.77
C LEU A 331 8.26 -6.78 6.00
N LEU A 332 8.17 -5.53 6.47
CA LEU A 332 8.85 -5.08 7.69
C LEU A 332 8.35 -5.83 8.96
N ALA A 333 7.05 -6.11 9.05
CA ALA A 333 6.49 -6.86 10.16
C ALA A 333 6.96 -8.33 10.17
N GLN A 334 7.07 -8.95 9.00
CA GLN A 334 7.66 -10.29 8.85
C GLN A 334 9.13 -10.30 9.31
N PHE A 335 9.91 -9.28 8.93
CA PHE A 335 11.28 -9.14 9.43
C PHE A 335 11.37 -8.85 10.92
N TYR A 336 10.37 -8.22 11.54
CA TYR A 336 10.35 -8.13 13.00
C TYR A 336 10.28 -9.50 13.69
N ILE A 337 9.72 -10.52 13.04
CA ILE A 337 9.67 -11.89 13.56
C ILE A 337 11.00 -12.61 13.26
N VAL A 338 11.48 -12.55 12.02
CA VAL A 338 12.65 -13.32 11.56
C VAL A 338 13.97 -12.77 12.15
N ALA A 339 14.16 -11.45 12.17
CA ALA A 339 15.41 -10.83 12.58
C ALA A 339 15.89 -11.21 13.99
N PRO A 340 15.07 -11.19 15.06
CA PRO A 340 15.54 -11.57 16.39
C PRO A 340 15.95 -13.05 16.48
N MET A 341 15.32 -13.95 15.73
CA MET A 341 15.71 -15.36 15.64
C MET A 341 17.08 -15.50 14.97
N LEU A 342 17.26 -14.83 13.82
CA LEU A 342 18.52 -14.81 13.10
C LEU A 342 19.65 -14.19 13.94
N VAL A 343 19.40 -13.07 14.62
CA VAL A 343 20.38 -12.45 15.52
C VAL A 343 20.77 -13.38 16.66
N ARG A 344 19.80 -14.04 17.29
CA ARG A 344 20.07 -14.97 18.40
C ARG A 344 20.88 -16.20 17.94
N LEU A 345 20.62 -16.69 16.73
CA LEU A 345 21.37 -17.79 16.12
C LEU A 345 22.82 -17.37 15.85
N LEU A 346 23.02 -16.25 15.13
CA LEU A 346 24.35 -15.75 14.76
C LEU A 346 25.16 -15.28 15.96
N TRP A 347 24.51 -14.82 17.03
CA TRP A 347 25.17 -14.51 18.30
C TRP A 347 25.89 -15.73 18.90
N GLY A 348 25.40 -16.94 18.65
CA GLY A 348 26.02 -18.19 19.08
C GLY A 348 27.42 -18.43 18.48
N LEU A 349 27.74 -17.79 17.36
CA LEU A 349 29.05 -17.92 16.69
C LEU A 349 30.20 -17.24 17.44
N ARG A 350 29.90 -16.47 18.50
CA ARG A 350 30.81 -15.72 19.40
C ARG A 350 31.69 -14.65 18.74
N HIS A 351 31.95 -14.74 17.43
CA HIS A 351 32.74 -13.81 16.66
C HIS A 351 31.88 -13.08 15.61
N ALA A 352 32.21 -11.81 15.36
CA ALA A 352 31.46 -10.99 14.42
C ALA A 352 31.67 -11.40 12.95
N THR A 353 32.90 -11.79 12.57
CA THR A 353 33.25 -12.14 11.18
C THR A 353 32.35 -13.23 10.58
N PRO A 354 32.18 -14.41 11.18
CA PRO A 354 31.31 -15.43 10.58
C PRO A 354 29.85 -14.98 10.51
N ALA A 355 29.35 -14.24 11.51
CA ALA A 355 28.00 -13.67 11.46
C ALA A 355 27.83 -12.69 10.28
N VAL A 356 28.82 -11.82 10.04
CA VAL A 356 28.82 -10.88 8.91
C VAL A 356 28.87 -11.66 7.58
N LEU A 357 29.75 -12.65 7.44
CA LEU A 357 29.85 -13.45 6.22
C LEU A 357 28.54 -14.20 5.90
N VAL A 358 27.88 -14.76 6.90
CA VAL A 358 26.56 -15.40 6.72
C VAL A 358 25.52 -14.38 6.26
N LEU A 359 25.48 -13.19 6.86
CA LEU A 359 24.54 -12.14 6.46
C LEU A 359 24.80 -11.63 5.03
N LEU A 360 26.07 -11.47 4.65
CA LEU A 360 26.45 -11.10 3.28
C LEU A 360 26.10 -12.21 2.28
N GLY A 361 26.35 -13.48 2.64
CA GLY A 361 25.98 -14.63 1.81
C GLY A 361 24.48 -14.75 1.60
N LEU A 362 23.67 -14.60 2.66
CA LEU A 362 22.22 -14.58 2.58
C LEU A 362 21.70 -13.38 1.78
N SER A 363 22.34 -12.21 1.92
CA SER A 363 22.00 -11.04 1.12
C SER A 363 22.26 -11.28 -0.37
N ALA A 364 23.42 -11.84 -0.71
CA ALA A 364 23.76 -12.17 -2.09
C ALA A 364 22.79 -13.21 -2.65
N ALA A 365 22.47 -14.26 -1.88
CA ALA A 365 21.49 -15.27 -2.27
C ALA A 365 20.11 -14.66 -2.53
N SER A 366 19.65 -13.72 -1.70
CA SER A 366 18.37 -13.01 -1.89
C SER A 366 18.33 -12.23 -3.20
N PHE A 367 19.37 -11.45 -3.51
CA PHE A 367 19.46 -10.70 -4.78
C PHE A 367 19.64 -11.61 -6.00
N MET A 368 20.42 -12.69 -5.90
CA MET A 368 20.53 -13.68 -6.96
C MET A 368 19.18 -14.38 -7.21
N TRP A 369 18.42 -14.62 -6.15
CA TRP A 369 17.08 -15.19 -6.25
C TRP A 369 16.09 -14.23 -6.91
N MET A 370 16.16 -12.94 -6.59
CA MET A 370 15.42 -11.87 -7.28
C MET A 370 15.74 -11.87 -8.78
N ALA A 371 17.02 -11.86 -9.14
CA ALA A 371 17.45 -11.86 -10.53
C ALA A 371 16.99 -13.13 -11.27
N ARG A 372 17.04 -14.29 -10.61
CA ARG A 372 16.67 -15.58 -11.22
C ARG A 372 15.17 -15.72 -11.49
N LEU A 373 14.33 -15.14 -10.64
CA LEU A 373 12.87 -15.21 -10.74
C LEU A 373 12.26 -14.06 -11.55
N TYR A 374 13.07 -13.12 -12.05
CA TYR A 374 12.56 -11.96 -12.75
C TYR A 374 11.80 -12.37 -14.01
N ASP A 375 10.55 -11.92 -14.09
CA ASP A 375 9.68 -12.03 -15.25
C ASP A 375 9.22 -10.62 -15.64
N PRO A 376 9.57 -10.12 -16.84
CA PRO A 376 9.11 -8.83 -17.33
C PRO A 376 7.59 -8.66 -17.31
N ALA A 377 6.83 -9.76 -17.45
CA ALA A 377 5.37 -9.71 -17.43
C ALA A 377 4.78 -9.52 -16.03
N SER A 378 5.54 -9.85 -14.96
CA SER A 378 5.06 -9.75 -13.58
C SER A 378 6.20 -9.49 -12.58
N PRO A 379 6.78 -8.27 -12.57
CA PRO A 379 7.87 -7.92 -11.65
C PRO A 379 7.41 -7.87 -10.17
N THR A 380 6.11 -7.81 -9.90
CA THR A 380 5.53 -7.73 -8.55
C THR A 380 6.01 -8.85 -7.63
N ARG A 381 6.14 -10.09 -8.14
CA ARG A 381 6.60 -11.24 -7.32
C ARG A 381 8.02 -11.06 -6.81
N VAL A 382 8.92 -10.57 -7.64
CA VAL A 382 10.33 -10.40 -7.25
C VAL A 382 10.54 -9.13 -6.45
N TYR A 383 9.75 -8.08 -6.72
CA TYR A 383 9.82 -6.83 -5.97
C TYR A 383 9.13 -6.89 -4.62
N GLU A 384 7.98 -7.55 -4.45
CA GLU A 384 7.26 -7.56 -3.17
C GLU A 384 7.53 -8.83 -2.34
N GLY A 385 8.27 -9.79 -2.90
CA GLY A 385 8.64 -11.03 -2.24
C GLY A 385 9.58 -10.83 -1.05
N THR A 386 9.22 -11.41 0.10
CA THR A 386 10.04 -11.35 1.32
C THR A 386 11.40 -12.01 1.15
N ASP A 387 11.47 -13.07 0.35
CA ASP A 387 12.66 -13.85 0.03
C ASP A 387 13.60 -13.13 -0.94
N THR A 388 13.04 -12.51 -1.98
CA THR A 388 13.78 -11.82 -3.04
C THR A 388 14.23 -10.42 -2.61
N HIS A 389 13.51 -9.75 -1.71
CA HIS A 389 13.80 -8.39 -1.28
C HIS A 389 14.44 -8.28 0.12
N ALA A 390 14.91 -9.40 0.70
CA ALA A 390 15.59 -9.40 2.00
C ALA A 390 17.02 -8.83 1.96
N GLY A 391 17.66 -8.77 0.79
CA GLY A 391 19.08 -8.41 0.66
C GLY A 391 19.47 -7.11 1.36
N GLY A 392 18.77 -6.00 1.06
CA GLY A 392 19.06 -4.70 1.67
C GLY A 392 18.91 -4.69 3.19
N PHE A 393 17.91 -5.41 3.71
CA PHE A 393 17.71 -5.60 5.15
C PHE A 393 18.88 -6.34 5.80
N LEU A 394 19.34 -7.43 5.17
CA LEU A 394 20.46 -8.25 5.64
C LEU A 394 21.79 -7.50 5.60
N LEU A 395 22.03 -6.65 4.59
CA LEU A 395 23.19 -5.75 4.56
C LEU A 395 23.18 -4.77 5.74
N GLY A 396 22.01 -4.19 6.04
CA GLY A 396 21.83 -3.35 7.22
C GLY A 396 22.16 -4.09 8.52
N MET A 397 21.70 -5.34 8.64
CA MET A 397 22.07 -6.20 9.78
C MET A 397 23.59 -6.42 9.83
N ALA A 398 24.24 -6.76 8.72
CA ALA A 398 25.68 -6.97 8.66
C ALA A 398 26.46 -5.73 9.14
N LEU A 399 26.03 -4.54 8.71
CA LEU A 399 26.59 -3.26 9.17
C LEU A 399 26.47 -3.11 10.70
N ALA A 400 25.35 -3.51 11.30
CA ALA A 400 25.18 -3.44 12.75
C ALA A 400 26.20 -4.31 13.51
N TRP A 401 26.50 -5.52 13.00
CA TRP A 401 27.56 -6.36 13.56
C TRP A 401 28.94 -5.74 13.42
N CYS A 402 29.27 -5.20 12.24
CA CYS A 402 30.53 -4.50 12.01
C CYS A 402 30.73 -3.36 13.04
N ILE A 403 29.71 -2.51 13.22
CA ILE A 403 29.75 -1.40 14.17
C ILE A 403 29.91 -1.89 15.61
N CYS A 404 29.21 -2.96 16.03
CA CYS A 404 29.37 -3.52 17.37
C CYS A 404 30.77 -4.10 17.57
N ALA A 405 31.28 -4.82 16.58
CA ALA A 405 32.62 -5.41 16.62
C ALA A 405 33.72 -4.34 16.74
N TRP A 406 33.63 -3.27 15.93
CA TRP A 406 34.59 -2.16 15.97
C TRP A 406 34.62 -1.47 17.32
N ARG A 407 33.45 -1.18 17.91
CA ARG A 407 33.36 -0.51 19.21
C ARG A 407 33.86 -1.40 20.36
N ASN A 408 33.58 -2.70 20.32
CA ASN A 408 34.10 -3.64 21.30
C ASN A 408 35.63 -3.79 21.21
N ALA A 409 36.19 -3.75 20.00
CA ALA A 409 37.63 -3.78 19.78
C ALA A 409 38.34 -2.52 20.31
N GLU A 410 37.72 -1.33 20.17
CA GLU A 410 38.22 -0.10 20.78
C GLU A 410 38.20 -0.16 22.31
N ALA A 411 37.09 -0.65 22.90
CA ALA A 411 36.91 -0.69 24.35
C ALA A 411 37.82 -1.70 25.08
N THR A 412 38.12 -2.85 24.46
CA THR A 412 38.87 -3.94 25.12
C THR A 412 40.40 -3.83 25.01
N GLY A 413 40.92 -2.85 24.27
CA GLY A 413 42.36 -2.55 24.26
C GLY A 413 43.30 -3.65 23.74
N ARG A 414 42.78 -4.80 23.27
CA ARG A 414 43.57 -5.99 22.93
C ARG A 414 44.61 -5.69 21.83
N ARG A 415 45.87 -6.11 22.06
CA ARG A 415 47.06 -5.88 21.22
C ARG A 415 46.97 -6.48 19.80
N HIS A 416 46.13 -7.48 19.56
CA HIS A 416 46.08 -8.26 18.31
C HIS A 416 45.46 -7.56 17.08
N MET A 417 45.19 -6.24 17.14
CA MET A 417 44.42 -5.55 16.10
C MET A 417 44.94 -4.14 15.79
N ALA A 418 46.26 -3.97 15.63
CA ALA A 418 46.84 -2.76 15.05
C ALA A 418 46.23 -2.43 13.67
N VAL A 419 45.99 -3.47 12.85
CA VAL A 419 45.32 -3.38 11.54
C VAL A 419 43.90 -2.84 11.66
N THR A 420 43.11 -3.30 12.63
CA THR A 420 41.74 -2.81 12.84
C THR A 420 41.70 -1.36 13.33
N ARG A 421 42.66 -0.95 14.16
CA ARG A 421 42.78 0.47 14.59
C ARG A 421 43.16 1.37 13.42
N LEU A 422 44.09 0.94 12.57
CA LEU A 422 44.45 1.67 11.36
C LEU A 422 43.26 1.76 10.39
N ALA A 423 42.57 0.65 10.14
CA ALA A 423 41.39 0.60 9.29
C ALA A 423 40.27 1.53 9.79
N VAL A 424 40.00 1.58 11.09
CA VAL A 424 39.01 2.51 11.69
C VAL A 424 39.45 3.97 11.53
N ARG A 425 40.74 4.27 11.72
CA ARG A 425 41.28 5.63 11.50
C ARG A 425 41.16 6.06 10.04
N CYS A 426 41.50 5.17 9.10
CA CYS A 426 41.35 5.42 7.67
C CYS A 426 39.88 5.60 7.30
N TRP A 427 38.99 4.71 7.77
CA TRP A 427 37.55 4.82 7.58
C TRP A 427 37.02 6.17 8.07
N ARG A 428 37.38 6.61 9.28
CA ARG A 428 36.93 7.90 9.82
C ARG A 428 37.30 9.10 8.94
N ARG A 429 38.41 9.03 8.20
CA ARG A 429 38.84 10.09 7.26
C ARG A 429 38.00 10.11 5.97
N ILE A 430 37.63 8.93 5.47
CA ILE A 430 36.93 8.80 4.18
C ILE A 430 35.41 8.66 4.33
N ALA A 431 34.90 8.31 5.51
CA ALA A 431 33.51 7.91 5.76
C ALA A 431 32.48 8.93 5.25
N ALA A 432 32.70 10.22 5.55
CA ALA A 432 31.79 11.28 5.11
C ALA A 432 31.79 11.43 3.58
N TYR A 433 32.93 11.29 2.93
CA TYR A 433 33.03 11.32 1.46
C TYR A 433 32.39 10.09 0.83
N THR A 434 32.63 8.90 1.39
CA THR A 434 32.00 7.65 0.94
C THR A 434 30.48 7.74 1.06
N GLY A 435 29.97 8.25 2.19
CA GLY A 435 28.53 8.45 2.37
C GLY A 435 27.96 9.50 1.42
N PHE A 436 28.68 10.58 1.13
CA PHE A 436 28.24 11.59 0.17
C PHE A 436 28.22 11.08 -1.27
N VAL A 437 29.25 10.35 -1.70
CA VAL A 437 29.26 9.68 -3.01
C VAL A 437 28.11 8.69 -3.10
N ALA A 438 27.86 7.91 -2.05
CA ALA A 438 26.71 7.01 -2.01
C ALA A 438 25.37 7.74 -2.11
N LEU A 439 25.22 8.90 -1.46
CA LEU A 439 24.04 9.76 -1.58
C LEU A 439 23.85 10.24 -3.03
N VAL A 440 24.90 10.76 -3.67
CA VAL A 440 24.84 11.22 -5.06
C VAL A 440 24.44 10.09 -5.99
N LEU A 441 25.06 8.91 -5.86
CA LEU A 441 24.71 7.75 -6.68
C LEU A 441 23.28 7.26 -6.43
N LEU A 442 22.79 7.29 -5.18
CA LEU A 442 21.38 7.00 -4.87
C LEU A 442 20.43 8.00 -5.51
N VAL A 443 20.77 9.28 -5.55
CA VAL A 443 19.98 10.31 -6.24
C VAL A 443 19.99 10.07 -7.75
N VAL A 444 21.13 9.70 -8.34
CA VAL A 444 21.20 9.32 -9.76
C VAL A 444 20.31 8.11 -10.05
N LEU A 445 20.36 7.07 -9.22
CA LEU A 445 19.46 5.92 -9.35
C LEU A 445 18.00 6.34 -9.20
N ALA A 446 17.65 7.20 -8.23
CA ALA A 446 16.29 7.68 -8.06
C ALA A 446 15.73 8.43 -9.30
N LEU A 447 16.60 9.12 -10.04
CA LEU A 447 16.21 9.88 -11.22
C LEU A 447 16.25 9.08 -12.53
N ARG A 448 16.96 7.95 -12.59
CA ARG A 448 17.26 7.24 -13.84
C ARG A 448 16.81 5.79 -13.88
N LEU A 449 16.82 5.10 -12.74
CA LEU A 449 16.48 3.68 -12.68
C LEU A 449 14.99 3.49 -12.94
N ARG A 450 14.62 2.57 -13.83
CA ARG A 450 13.22 2.16 -14.06
C ARG A 450 13.02 0.75 -13.52
N GLN A 451 11.78 0.31 -13.34
CA GLN A 451 11.48 -1.08 -12.98
C GLN A 451 11.64 -2.01 -14.19
N ASP A 452 12.86 -2.11 -14.70
CA ASP A 452 13.25 -2.92 -15.85
C ASP A 452 14.20 -4.07 -15.44
N ALA A 453 14.68 -4.83 -16.42
CA ALA A 453 15.59 -5.94 -16.19
C ALA A 453 16.85 -5.53 -15.41
N PHE A 454 17.38 -4.32 -15.64
CA PHE A 454 18.57 -3.86 -14.93
C PHE A 454 18.30 -3.64 -13.44
N ALA A 455 17.15 -3.08 -13.08
CA ALA A 455 16.77 -2.93 -11.68
C ALA A 455 16.75 -4.26 -10.93
N PHE A 456 16.12 -5.29 -11.51
CA PHE A 456 15.93 -6.59 -10.84
C PHE A 456 17.14 -7.54 -10.95
N HIS A 457 17.99 -7.39 -11.97
CA HIS A 457 19.23 -8.18 -12.09
C HIS A 457 20.39 -7.63 -11.23
N GLY A 458 20.31 -6.38 -10.76
CA GLY A 458 21.38 -5.84 -9.90
C GLY A 458 21.21 -4.40 -9.44
N GLY A 459 20.40 -3.57 -10.09
CA GLY A 459 20.20 -2.16 -9.71
C GLY A 459 19.74 -1.98 -8.26
N ILE A 460 18.80 -2.81 -7.80
CA ILE A 460 18.32 -2.86 -6.40
C ILE A 460 19.45 -3.28 -5.44
N ALA A 461 20.26 -4.27 -5.83
CA ALA A 461 21.41 -4.70 -5.02
C ALA A 461 22.44 -3.58 -4.86
N VAL A 462 22.76 -2.86 -5.95
CA VAL A 462 23.65 -1.69 -5.93
C VAL A 462 23.07 -0.62 -5.01
N ALA A 463 21.79 -0.30 -5.14
CA ALA A 463 21.15 0.68 -4.27
C ALA A 463 21.22 0.30 -2.79
N SER A 464 20.98 -0.96 -2.45
CA SER A 464 21.08 -1.48 -1.08
C SER A 464 22.51 -1.40 -0.51
N VAL A 465 23.53 -1.62 -1.34
CA VAL A 465 24.94 -1.42 -0.95
C VAL A 465 25.24 0.07 -0.73
N LEU A 466 24.78 0.94 -1.63
CA LEU A 466 24.93 2.39 -1.48
C LEU A 466 24.20 2.90 -0.23
N ALA A 467 23.01 2.39 0.08
CA ALA A 467 22.29 2.71 1.31
C ALA A 467 23.11 2.31 2.55
N THR A 468 23.75 1.14 2.52
CA THR A 468 24.63 0.67 3.59
C THR A 468 25.83 1.61 3.79
N LEU A 469 26.47 2.04 2.69
CA LEU A 469 27.57 3.00 2.71
C LEU A 469 27.15 4.39 3.18
N LEU A 470 25.98 4.87 2.76
CA LEU A 470 25.37 6.12 3.21
C LEU A 470 25.16 6.11 4.73
N ILE A 471 24.58 5.03 5.26
CA ILE A 471 24.38 4.87 6.71
C ILE A 471 25.73 4.86 7.41
N ALA A 472 26.68 4.02 6.97
CA ALA A 472 28.00 3.88 7.58
C ALA A 472 28.78 5.22 7.58
N GLY A 473 28.74 5.96 6.47
CA GLY A 473 29.37 7.27 6.32
C GLY A 473 28.75 8.35 7.21
N THR A 474 27.43 8.31 7.39
CA THR A 474 26.68 9.28 8.21
C THR A 474 26.87 9.03 9.71
N ILE A 475 26.79 7.78 10.17
CA ILE A 475 26.86 7.46 11.61
C ILE A 475 28.27 7.56 12.21
N THR A 476 29.29 7.70 11.37
CA THR A 476 30.69 7.80 11.80
C THR A 476 30.93 9.10 12.57
N GLY A 477 31.58 9.01 13.73
CA GLY A 477 31.80 10.16 14.62
C GLY A 477 32.66 11.25 13.96
N GLY A 478 32.13 12.49 13.96
CA GLY A 478 32.75 13.65 13.31
C GLY A 478 32.38 13.83 11.83
N SER A 479 31.46 13.02 11.29
CA SER A 479 30.98 13.14 9.92
C SER A 479 30.09 14.38 9.74
N TRP A 480 30.47 15.29 8.83
CA TRP A 480 29.67 16.47 8.49
C TRP A 480 28.30 16.12 7.87
N MET A 481 28.15 14.89 7.35
CA MET A 481 26.87 14.38 6.84
C MET A 481 25.76 14.36 7.90
N GLN A 482 26.11 14.27 9.19
CA GLN A 482 25.12 14.34 10.27
C GLN A 482 24.39 15.69 10.26
N GLY A 483 25.10 16.78 9.96
CA GLY A 483 24.51 18.12 9.82
C GLY A 483 23.56 18.21 8.62
N LEU A 484 23.95 17.65 7.48
CA LEU A 484 23.11 17.61 6.27
C LEU A 484 21.76 16.93 6.55
N PHE A 485 21.76 15.80 7.27
CA PHE A 485 20.55 15.07 7.61
C PHE A 485 19.89 15.50 8.93
N ALA A 486 20.49 16.46 9.65
CA ALA A 486 19.88 17.08 10.82
C ALA A 486 18.95 18.25 10.44
N MET A 487 18.88 18.64 9.17
CA MET A 487 17.95 19.67 8.71
C MET A 487 16.51 19.32 9.15
N HIS A 488 15.81 20.32 9.69
CA HIS A 488 14.52 20.12 10.33
C HIS A 488 13.46 19.51 9.38
N PRO A 489 13.32 19.93 8.11
CA PRO A 489 12.33 19.35 7.21
C PRO A 489 12.55 17.84 6.99
N LEU A 490 13.79 17.43 6.70
CA LEU A 490 14.12 16.02 6.44
C LEU A 490 13.94 15.17 7.70
N SER A 491 14.47 15.63 8.84
CA SER A 491 14.36 14.90 10.10
C SER A 491 12.92 14.83 10.62
N ALA A 492 12.10 15.85 10.40
CA ALA A 492 10.68 15.84 10.71
C ALA A 492 9.93 14.81 9.86
N THR A 493 10.14 14.79 8.55
CA THR A 493 9.56 13.78 7.64
C THR A 493 9.95 12.36 8.06
N GLY A 494 11.21 12.14 8.46
CA GLY A 494 11.66 10.86 8.99
C GLY A 494 11.07 10.49 10.35
N THR A 495 10.83 11.46 11.21
CA THR A 495 10.21 11.25 12.53
C THR A 495 8.75 10.81 12.38
N TYR A 496 8.02 11.41 11.44
CA TYR A 496 6.62 11.10 11.14
C TYR A 496 6.46 10.06 10.02
N SER A 497 7.54 9.38 9.63
CA SER A 497 7.56 8.55 8.43
C SER A 497 6.49 7.46 8.42
N TYR A 498 6.17 6.91 9.60
CA TYR A 498 5.16 5.87 9.73
C TYR A 498 3.75 6.39 9.41
N GLY A 499 3.33 7.47 10.06
CA GLY A 499 2.03 8.11 9.79
C GLY A 499 1.92 8.61 8.36
N ILE A 500 2.95 9.28 7.83
CA ILE A 500 2.97 9.74 6.43
C ILE A 500 2.81 8.53 5.48
N TYR A 501 3.57 7.46 5.71
CA TYR A 501 3.48 6.26 4.88
C TYR A 501 2.08 5.63 4.93
N LEU A 502 1.43 5.57 6.09
CA LEU A 502 0.06 5.06 6.17
C LEU A 502 -0.89 5.86 5.28
N TRP A 503 -0.88 7.19 5.38
CA TRP A 503 -1.93 8.02 4.78
C TRP A 503 -1.68 8.46 3.34
N HIS A 504 -0.44 8.55 2.87
CA HIS A 504 -0.12 9.23 1.60
C HIS A 504 -0.79 8.61 0.35
N TRP A 505 -0.83 7.28 0.27
CA TRP A 505 -1.36 6.57 -0.90
C TRP A 505 -2.88 6.61 -0.99
N PRO A 506 -3.66 6.23 0.06
CA PRO A 506 -5.11 6.37 0.03
C PRO A 506 -5.56 7.81 -0.23
N LEU A 507 -4.89 8.79 0.37
CA LEU A 507 -5.25 10.20 0.18
C LEU A 507 -4.90 10.72 -1.21
N TRP A 508 -3.87 10.18 -1.85
CA TRP A 508 -3.59 10.45 -3.26
C TRP A 508 -4.70 9.91 -4.15
N LEU A 509 -5.14 8.67 -3.96
CA LEU A 509 -6.22 8.07 -4.74
C LEU A 509 -7.55 8.81 -4.56
N LEU A 510 -7.97 9.01 -3.31
CA LEU A 510 -9.18 9.73 -2.96
C LEU A 510 -9.13 11.18 -3.44
N GLY A 511 -7.99 11.84 -3.23
CA GLY A 511 -7.79 13.22 -3.64
C GLY A 511 -7.83 13.38 -5.16
N SER A 512 -7.22 12.45 -5.90
CA SER A 512 -7.26 12.45 -7.37
C SER A 512 -8.68 12.26 -7.90
N ALA A 513 -9.45 11.33 -7.32
CA ALA A 513 -10.86 11.14 -7.69
C ALA A 513 -11.72 12.38 -7.40
N LEU A 514 -11.57 12.97 -6.21
CA LEU A 514 -12.29 14.19 -5.82
C LEU A 514 -11.95 15.38 -6.74
N MET A 515 -10.66 15.62 -6.99
CA MET A 515 -10.22 16.74 -7.84
C MET A 515 -10.73 16.59 -9.27
N ARG A 516 -10.73 15.36 -9.83
CA ARG A 516 -11.34 15.07 -11.13
C ARG A 516 -12.84 15.37 -11.15
N SER A 517 -13.58 14.99 -10.09
CA SER A 517 -15.02 15.26 -9.98
C SER A 517 -15.36 16.76 -9.91
N TRP A 518 -14.41 17.60 -9.47
CA TRP A 518 -14.53 19.05 -9.46
C TRP A 518 -14.01 19.71 -10.75
N GLY A 519 -13.63 18.92 -11.76
CA GLY A 519 -13.07 19.43 -13.02
C GLY A 519 -11.67 20.01 -12.89
N VAL A 520 -10.96 19.78 -11.77
CA VAL A 520 -9.60 20.29 -11.59
C VAL A 520 -8.59 19.37 -12.28
N ARG A 521 -7.94 19.92 -13.32
CA ARG A 521 -6.99 19.18 -14.17
C ARG A 521 -5.52 19.36 -13.82
N GLN A 522 -5.20 20.22 -12.86
CA GLN A 522 -3.81 20.59 -12.54
C GLN A 522 -3.15 19.52 -11.65
N PRO A 523 -2.21 18.70 -12.14
CA PRO A 523 -1.62 17.61 -11.36
C PRO A 523 -0.91 18.11 -10.11
N LEU A 524 -0.32 19.31 -10.19
CA LEU A 524 0.35 19.95 -9.07
C LEU A 524 -0.63 20.34 -7.95
N ALA A 525 -1.84 20.79 -8.30
CA ALA A 525 -2.87 21.14 -7.31
C ALA A 525 -3.35 19.88 -6.57
N THR A 526 -3.57 18.78 -7.30
CA THR A 526 -3.93 17.48 -6.72
C THR A 526 -2.83 16.95 -5.80
N ALA A 527 -1.56 17.01 -6.24
CA ALA A 527 -0.42 16.60 -5.45
C ALA A 527 -0.25 17.45 -4.18
N ALA A 528 -0.38 18.78 -4.29
CA ALA A 528 -0.31 19.69 -3.15
C ALA A 528 -1.41 19.40 -2.12
N MET A 529 -2.65 19.23 -2.57
CA MET A 529 -3.76 18.87 -1.70
C MET A 529 -3.51 17.52 -0.99
N ALA A 530 -3.10 16.49 -1.73
CA ALA A 530 -2.83 15.17 -1.17
C ALA A 530 -1.67 15.20 -0.15
N LEU A 531 -0.60 15.97 -0.41
CA LEU A 531 0.51 16.17 0.53
C LEU A 531 0.06 16.90 1.80
N VAL A 532 -0.75 17.96 1.68
CA VAL A 532 -1.28 18.70 2.82
C VAL A 532 -2.19 17.80 3.66
N ALA A 533 -3.13 17.07 3.02
CA ALA A 533 -3.99 16.12 3.70
C ALA A 533 -3.19 15.03 4.42
N THR A 534 -2.13 14.52 3.78
CA THR A 534 -1.21 13.54 4.36
C THR A 534 -0.49 14.09 5.57
N ALA A 535 0.07 15.30 5.48
CA ALA A 535 0.77 15.95 6.59
C ALA A 535 -0.17 16.17 7.79
N VAL A 536 -1.40 16.64 7.53
CA VAL A 536 -2.42 16.87 8.56
C VAL A 536 -2.84 15.55 9.22
N LEU A 537 -3.21 14.53 8.44
CA LEU A 537 -3.65 13.24 9.01
C LEU A 537 -2.51 12.46 9.67
N ALA A 538 -1.29 12.53 9.14
CA ALA A 538 -0.12 11.95 9.81
C ALA A 538 0.17 12.66 11.14
N TRP A 539 0.05 13.99 11.19
CA TRP A 539 0.20 14.74 12.43
C TRP A 539 -0.91 14.38 13.44
N CYS A 540 -2.18 14.37 13.02
CA CYS A 540 -3.31 13.95 13.84
C CYS A 540 -3.14 12.52 14.37
N SER A 541 -2.83 11.56 13.50
CA SER A 541 -2.52 10.17 13.85
C SER A 541 -1.40 10.10 14.90
N SER A 542 -0.35 10.90 14.72
CA SER A 542 0.78 10.92 15.64
C SER A 542 0.42 11.38 17.06
N VAL A 543 -0.42 12.42 17.17
CA VAL A 543 -0.77 13.06 18.44
C VAL A 543 -1.89 12.28 19.16
N LEU A 544 -2.86 11.79 18.38
CA LEU A 544 -4.06 11.15 18.90
C LEU A 544 -3.84 9.66 19.21
N VAL A 545 -3.06 8.94 18.38
CA VAL A 545 -3.00 7.48 18.43
C VAL A 545 -1.57 6.97 18.68
N GLU A 546 -0.58 7.39 17.89
CA GLU A 546 0.75 6.79 17.91
C GLU A 546 1.55 7.14 19.18
N LYS A 547 1.73 8.44 19.50
CA LYS A 547 2.50 8.88 20.68
C LYS A 547 1.88 8.40 22.01
N PRO A 548 0.55 8.44 22.21
CA PRO A 548 -0.07 7.84 23.39
C PRO A 548 0.20 6.34 23.46
N SER A 549 -0.08 5.59 22.40
CA SER A 549 0.11 4.14 22.37
C SER A 549 1.56 3.70 22.62
N ALA A 550 2.52 4.49 22.14
CA ALA A 550 3.94 4.25 22.38
C ALA A 550 4.35 4.46 23.84
N ARG A 551 3.63 5.31 24.61
CA ARG A 551 3.93 5.61 26.02
C ARG A 551 3.23 4.67 26.98
N GLY A 552 1.92 4.43 26.82
CA GLY A 552 1.09 3.69 27.78
C GLY A 552 0.43 2.43 27.22
N GLY A 553 0.74 2.03 25.97
CA GLY A 553 0.08 0.91 25.29
C GLY A 553 -1.25 1.28 24.62
N PHE A 554 -1.87 0.33 23.92
CA PHE A 554 -3.07 0.56 23.09
C PHE A 554 -4.19 1.30 23.81
N ILE A 555 -4.48 0.88 25.05
CA ILE A 555 -5.56 1.45 25.86
C ILE A 555 -5.30 2.94 26.14
N SER A 556 -4.04 3.36 26.31
CA SER A 556 -3.69 4.76 26.61
C SER A 556 -3.99 5.77 25.49
N ALA A 557 -4.22 5.29 24.26
CA ALA A 557 -4.72 6.13 23.17
C ALA A 557 -6.20 6.50 23.36
N VAL A 558 -7.00 5.59 23.93
CA VAL A 558 -8.44 5.75 24.10
C VAL A 558 -8.78 6.26 25.51
N ILE A 559 -8.20 5.62 26.52
CA ILE A 559 -8.40 5.90 27.94
C ILE A 559 -7.10 6.50 28.49
N PRO A 560 -7.04 7.82 28.72
CA PRO A 560 -5.83 8.43 29.26
C PRO A 560 -5.57 8.02 30.71
N ASP A 561 -4.28 7.89 31.06
CA ASP A 561 -3.86 7.59 32.43
C ASP A 561 -4.22 8.75 33.38
N PRO A 562 -4.85 8.49 34.55
CA PRO A 562 -5.14 9.51 35.55
C PRO A 562 -3.86 10.12 36.16
N PRO A 563 -3.91 11.40 36.63
CA PRO A 563 -5.05 12.31 36.59
C PRO A 563 -5.24 12.95 35.21
N VAL A 564 -6.49 12.96 34.73
CA VAL A 564 -6.83 13.41 33.38
C VAL A 564 -7.19 14.89 33.41
N GLY A 565 -6.27 15.77 32.98
CA GLY A 565 -6.61 17.17 32.71
C GLY A 565 -7.63 17.29 31.57
N ALA A 566 -8.42 18.37 31.53
CA ALA A 566 -9.50 18.58 30.54
C ALA A 566 -9.05 18.38 29.08
N LYS A 567 -7.83 18.80 28.73
CA LYS A 567 -7.23 18.61 27.39
C LYS A 567 -7.06 17.13 27.03
N THR A 568 -6.68 16.31 28.01
CA THR A 568 -6.46 14.87 27.82
C THR A 568 -7.79 14.12 27.72
N ALA A 569 -8.81 14.54 28.46
CA ALA A 569 -10.18 14.01 28.36
C ALA A 569 -10.81 14.34 27.00
N ALA A 570 -10.70 15.60 26.55
CA ALA A 570 -11.18 16.03 25.24
C ALA A 570 -10.51 15.24 24.10
N ARG A 571 -9.20 15.00 24.19
CA ARG A 571 -8.47 14.14 23.26
C ARG A 571 -9.04 12.72 23.24
N GLY A 572 -9.24 12.09 24.40
CA GLY A 572 -9.79 10.73 24.49
C GLY A 572 -11.19 10.62 23.87
N MET A 573 -12.05 11.61 24.12
CA MET A 573 -13.39 11.68 23.52
C MET A 573 -13.33 11.87 22.00
N ALA A 574 -12.43 12.73 21.50
CA ALA A 574 -12.21 12.88 20.06
C ALA A 574 -11.73 11.57 19.41
N VAL A 575 -10.81 10.85 20.04
CA VAL A 575 -10.34 9.53 19.58
C VAL A 575 -11.48 8.53 19.55
N MET A 576 -12.30 8.45 20.60
CA MET A 576 -13.45 7.56 20.64
C MET A 576 -14.47 7.88 19.55
N LEU A 577 -14.76 9.16 19.30
CA LEU A 577 -15.64 9.57 18.22
C LEU A 577 -15.08 9.20 16.84
N ILE A 578 -13.79 9.44 16.60
CA ILE A 578 -13.11 9.06 15.35
C ILE A 578 -13.17 7.56 15.14
N ILE A 579 -12.88 6.76 16.18
CA ILE A 579 -12.97 5.29 16.11
C ILE A 579 -14.41 4.88 15.82
N LEU A 580 -15.40 5.43 16.51
CA LEU A 580 -16.80 5.09 16.27
C LEU A 580 -17.22 5.39 14.83
N LEU A 581 -16.90 6.58 14.31
CA LEU A 581 -17.24 6.98 12.94
C LEU A 581 -16.48 6.12 11.90
N ALA A 582 -15.19 5.90 12.09
CA ALA A 582 -14.38 5.09 11.20
C ALA A 582 -14.87 3.64 11.15
N PHE A 583 -15.17 3.03 12.30
CA PHE A 583 -15.63 1.64 12.34
C PHE A 583 -17.06 1.47 11.85
N THR A 584 -17.97 2.41 12.14
CA THR A 584 -19.34 2.35 11.62
C THR A 584 -19.37 2.54 10.10
N GLY A 585 -18.66 3.54 9.58
CA GLY A 585 -18.51 3.76 8.14
C GLY A 585 -17.73 2.63 7.45
N GLY A 586 -16.65 2.15 8.07
CA GLY A 586 -15.84 1.06 7.57
C GLY A 586 -16.59 -0.26 7.53
N PHE A 587 -17.44 -0.54 8.52
CA PHE A 587 -18.31 -1.72 8.51
C PHE A 587 -19.36 -1.64 7.40
N ARG A 588 -19.98 -0.47 7.17
CA ARG A 588 -20.88 -0.27 6.02
C ARG A 588 -20.14 -0.50 4.71
N ALA A 589 -18.97 0.12 4.53
CA ALA A 589 -18.12 -0.06 3.36
C ALA A 589 -17.71 -1.52 3.15
N TRP A 590 -17.42 -2.26 4.23
CA TRP A 590 -17.11 -3.69 4.17
C TRP A 590 -18.32 -4.53 3.73
N ARG A 591 -19.51 -4.24 4.29
CA ARG A 591 -20.76 -4.96 4.00
C ARG A 591 -21.21 -4.70 2.56
N ASP A 592 -21.16 -3.44 2.13
CA ASP A 592 -21.71 -2.96 0.86
C ASP A 592 -20.67 -2.91 -0.27
N ALA A 593 -19.45 -3.42 -0.01
CA ALA A 593 -18.38 -3.51 -1.00
C ALA A 593 -18.85 -4.24 -2.28
N PRO A 594 -18.74 -3.61 -3.46
CA PRO A 594 -19.13 -4.22 -4.71
C PRO A 594 -18.15 -5.32 -5.12
N ALA A 595 -18.66 -6.31 -5.87
CA ALA A 595 -17.85 -7.43 -6.36
C ALA A 595 -17.00 -7.05 -7.59
N LYS A 596 -17.44 -6.08 -8.38
CA LYS A 596 -16.84 -5.62 -9.64
C LYS A 596 -16.87 -4.09 -9.68
N THR A 597 -15.92 -3.48 -10.39
CA THR A 597 -15.94 -2.03 -10.63
C THR A 597 -17.07 -1.66 -11.57
N SER A 598 -17.48 -0.39 -11.55
CA SER A 598 -18.48 0.14 -12.48
C SER A 598 -18.04 -0.03 -13.94
N THR A 599 -16.76 0.22 -14.27
CA THR A 599 -16.19 -0.05 -15.60
C THR A 599 -16.37 -1.50 -16.01
N GLN A 600 -16.03 -2.45 -15.13
CA GLN A 600 -16.11 -3.87 -15.46
C GLN A 600 -17.56 -4.29 -15.75
N ILE A 601 -18.51 -3.81 -14.95
CA ILE A 601 -19.93 -4.08 -15.16
C ILE A 601 -20.38 -3.54 -16.52
N ALA A 602 -19.95 -2.33 -16.90
CA ALA A 602 -20.28 -1.71 -18.17
C ALA A 602 -19.68 -2.45 -19.38
N LEU A 603 -18.40 -2.87 -19.30
CA LEU A 603 -17.76 -3.67 -20.34
C LEU A 603 -18.47 -5.01 -20.54
N GLU A 604 -18.72 -5.75 -19.45
CA GLU A 604 -19.41 -7.04 -19.54
C GLU A 604 -20.82 -6.91 -20.11
N LYS A 605 -21.53 -5.82 -19.78
CA LYS A 605 -22.86 -5.52 -20.34
C LYS A 605 -22.77 -5.21 -21.83
N THR A 606 -21.81 -4.39 -22.25
CA THR A 606 -21.62 -4.01 -23.65
C THR A 606 -21.28 -5.22 -24.51
N GLN A 607 -20.37 -6.07 -24.04
CA GLN A 607 -20.01 -7.32 -24.71
C GLN A 607 -21.21 -8.23 -24.92
N ARG A 608 -22.04 -8.44 -23.89
CA ARG A 608 -23.27 -9.25 -24.02
C ARG A 608 -24.25 -8.67 -25.03
N MET A 609 -24.45 -7.35 -25.03
CA MET A 609 -25.31 -6.67 -25.99
C MET A 609 -24.80 -6.86 -27.42
N MET A 610 -23.49 -6.74 -27.62
CA MET A 610 -22.84 -6.87 -28.92
C MET A 610 -22.87 -8.32 -29.42
N GLU A 611 -22.66 -9.31 -28.54
CA GLU A 611 -22.81 -10.74 -28.85
C GLU A 611 -24.25 -11.10 -29.24
N GLU A 612 -25.24 -10.59 -28.50
CA GLU A 612 -26.65 -10.79 -28.81
C GLU A 612 -27.01 -10.16 -30.17
N ARG A 613 -26.55 -8.93 -30.42
CA ARG A 613 -26.75 -8.23 -31.69
C ARG A 613 -26.01 -8.92 -32.83
N ALA A 614 -24.81 -9.44 -32.61
CA ALA A 614 -24.06 -10.23 -33.58
C ALA A 614 -24.76 -11.56 -33.88
N ARG A 615 -25.38 -12.20 -32.88
CA ARG A 615 -26.21 -13.40 -33.07
C ARG A 615 -27.46 -13.10 -33.90
N LEU A 616 -28.16 -12.01 -33.59
CA LEU A 616 -29.34 -11.55 -34.35
C LEU A 616 -28.96 -11.15 -35.79
N ASN A 617 -27.83 -10.45 -35.97
CA ASN A 617 -27.33 -10.02 -37.27
C ASN A 617 -26.57 -11.12 -38.03
N GLY A 618 -26.19 -12.21 -37.36
CA GLY A 618 -25.54 -13.39 -37.95
C GLY A 618 -26.45 -14.14 -38.94
N GLU A 619 -27.75 -13.83 -38.93
CA GLU A 619 -28.70 -14.23 -39.98
C GLU A 619 -28.71 -13.28 -41.19
N ILE A 620 -28.14 -12.07 -41.10
CA ILE A 620 -28.26 -11.00 -42.11
C ILE A 620 -26.98 -10.78 -42.94
N LEU A 621 -25.78 -11.05 -42.41
CA LEU A 621 -24.50 -10.77 -43.10
C LEU A 621 -23.76 -12.03 -43.57
N ARG A 622 -24.29 -12.69 -44.62
CA ARG A 622 -23.59 -13.73 -45.41
C ARG A 622 -23.21 -13.27 -46.83
N LYS A 623 -23.31 -11.97 -47.13
CA LYS A 623 -22.98 -11.45 -48.45
C LYS A 623 -21.56 -10.87 -48.46
N PRO A 624 -20.66 -11.36 -49.33
CA PRO A 624 -19.35 -10.75 -49.52
C PRO A 624 -19.53 -9.28 -49.89
N VAL A 625 -18.79 -8.39 -49.21
CA VAL A 625 -18.78 -6.97 -49.55
C VAL A 625 -17.78 -6.80 -50.69
N PRO A 626 -18.21 -6.42 -51.91
CA PRO A 626 -17.28 -6.18 -53.01
C PRO A 626 -16.32 -5.04 -52.62
N ARG A 627 -15.02 -5.20 -52.90
CA ARG A 627 -13.99 -4.19 -52.65
C ARG A 627 -14.37 -2.86 -53.34
N PRO A 628 -14.73 -1.80 -52.61
CA PRO A 628 -14.99 -0.51 -53.23
C PRO A 628 -13.68 0.19 -53.56
N LYS A 629 -13.68 1.00 -54.62
CA LYS A 629 -12.57 1.91 -54.96
C LYS A 629 -12.48 3.03 -53.90
N LYS A 630 -11.29 3.61 -53.71
CA LYS A 630 -11.04 4.77 -52.83
C LYS A 630 -12.18 5.80 -52.97
N PRO A 631 -12.93 6.11 -51.89
CA PRO A 631 -13.97 7.13 -51.95
C PRO A 631 -13.29 8.49 -52.07
N ALA A 632 -13.43 9.13 -53.21
CA ALA A 632 -13.00 10.52 -53.40
C ALA A 632 -14.10 11.45 -52.85
N HIS A 633 -13.75 12.27 -51.85
CA HIS A 633 -14.51 13.45 -51.41
C HIS A 633 -15.93 13.24 -50.86
N SER A 634 -16.30 12.03 -50.42
CA SER A 634 -17.62 11.76 -49.84
C SER A 634 -17.51 11.15 -48.44
N PHE A 635 -18.33 11.65 -47.50
CA PHE A 635 -18.41 11.10 -46.15
C PHE A 635 -18.89 9.63 -46.20
N PRO A 636 -18.20 8.68 -45.52
CA PRO A 636 -18.55 7.27 -45.60
C PRO A 636 -19.88 6.94 -44.92
N ASP A 637 -20.63 6.02 -45.51
CA ASP A 637 -21.68 5.31 -44.78
C ASP A 637 -21.08 4.21 -43.88
N GLY A 638 -21.86 3.74 -42.90
CA GLY A 638 -21.36 2.70 -41.98
C GLY A 638 -20.99 1.39 -42.66
N THR A 639 -21.61 1.03 -43.79
CA THR A 639 -21.29 -0.20 -44.55
C THR A 639 -19.92 -0.15 -45.23
N GLN A 640 -19.33 1.05 -45.35
CA GLN A 640 -17.98 1.27 -45.87
C GLN A 640 -16.90 1.31 -44.78
N ILE A 641 -17.28 1.17 -43.50
CA ILE A 641 -16.37 1.29 -42.36
C ILE A 641 -16.17 -0.05 -41.67
N VAL A 642 -14.90 -0.43 -41.49
CA VAL A 642 -14.48 -1.45 -40.53
C VAL A 642 -13.66 -0.78 -39.42
N ALA A 643 -13.92 -1.13 -38.17
CA ALA A 643 -13.25 -0.58 -37.02
C ALA A 643 -12.63 -1.71 -36.19
N ILE A 644 -11.33 -1.61 -35.93
CA ILE A 644 -10.59 -2.50 -35.04
C ILE A 644 -10.16 -1.68 -33.82
N GLY A 645 -10.58 -2.11 -32.64
CA GLY A 645 -10.28 -1.35 -31.43
C GLY A 645 -10.11 -2.17 -30.17
N ASP A 646 -9.78 -1.44 -29.12
CA ASP A 646 -9.56 -1.93 -27.77
C ASP A 646 -10.81 -1.78 -26.89
N SER A 647 -10.64 -1.78 -25.56
CA SER A 647 -11.73 -1.65 -24.59
C SER A 647 -12.47 -0.31 -24.66
N VAL A 648 -11.81 0.77 -25.10
CA VAL A 648 -12.47 2.09 -25.23
C VAL A 648 -13.44 2.05 -26.41
N MET A 649 -13.01 1.49 -27.54
CA MET A 649 -13.89 1.29 -28.70
C MET A 649 -14.99 0.26 -28.40
N ASP A 650 -14.69 -0.80 -27.65
CA ASP A 650 -15.68 -1.81 -27.22
C ASP A 650 -16.82 -1.12 -26.46
N MET A 651 -16.49 -0.20 -25.54
CA MET A 651 -17.47 0.56 -24.78
C MET A 651 -18.28 1.56 -25.64
N ALA A 652 -17.66 2.12 -26.68
CA ALA A 652 -18.32 3.04 -27.62
C ALA A 652 -19.06 2.31 -28.77
N ALA A 653 -18.95 0.98 -28.86
CA ALA A 653 -19.46 0.22 -30.00
C ALA A 653 -20.98 0.42 -30.26
N PRO A 654 -21.86 0.48 -29.24
CA PRO A 654 -23.27 0.79 -29.46
C PRO A 654 -23.50 2.16 -30.12
N GLN A 655 -22.77 3.19 -29.69
CA GLN A 655 -22.83 4.55 -30.22
C GLN A 655 -22.19 4.62 -31.61
N MET A 656 -21.11 3.86 -31.86
CA MET A 656 -20.57 3.70 -33.21
C MET A 656 -21.61 3.13 -34.17
N GLN A 657 -22.34 2.09 -33.77
CA GLN A 657 -23.41 1.50 -34.59
C GLN A 657 -24.61 2.43 -34.78
N ALA A 658 -24.93 3.27 -33.79
CA ALA A 658 -25.99 4.26 -33.90
C ALA A 658 -25.61 5.40 -34.87
N ARG A 659 -24.36 5.89 -34.79
CA ARG A 659 -23.88 7.02 -35.59
C ARG A 659 -23.42 6.60 -37.00
N PHE A 660 -22.95 5.37 -37.16
CA PHE A 660 -22.57 4.76 -38.44
C PHE A 660 -23.33 3.44 -38.67
N PRO A 661 -24.63 3.49 -39.03
CA PRO A 661 -25.41 2.27 -39.24
C PRO A 661 -24.74 1.33 -40.26
N GLY A 662 -24.52 0.07 -39.85
CA GLY A 662 -23.86 -0.96 -40.67
C GLY A 662 -22.34 -1.06 -40.50
N VAL A 663 -21.71 -0.24 -39.66
CA VAL A 663 -20.29 -0.35 -39.30
C VAL A 663 -19.95 -1.73 -38.73
N LEU A 664 -18.83 -2.28 -39.18
CA LEU A 664 -18.28 -3.53 -38.65
C LEU A 664 -17.29 -3.18 -37.55
N VAL A 665 -17.67 -3.36 -36.29
CA VAL A 665 -16.81 -3.11 -35.13
C VAL A 665 -16.29 -4.44 -34.61
N ASP A 666 -14.98 -4.61 -34.67
CA ASP A 666 -14.24 -5.66 -33.99
C ASP A 666 -13.42 -5.00 -32.87
N ALA A 667 -13.97 -4.97 -31.66
CA ALA A 667 -13.33 -4.38 -30.50
C ALA A 667 -13.22 -5.41 -29.37
N LYS A 668 -12.13 -5.38 -28.60
CA LYS A 668 -11.89 -6.32 -27.51
C LYS A 668 -11.06 -5.71 -26.39
N VAL A 669 -11.43 -6.05 -25.16
CA VAL A 669 -10.68 -5.68 -23.96
C VAL A 669 -9.24 -6.18 -24.02
N SER A 670 -8.31 -5.35 -23.55
CA SER A 670 -6.85 -5.58 -23.56
C SER A 670 -6.19 -5.70 -24.92
N ARG A 671 -6.90 -5.43 -26.03
CA ARG A 671 -6.33 -5.58 -27.37
C ARG A 671 -5.20 -4.59 -27.61
N SER A 672 -4.10 -5.08 -28.16
CA SER A 672 -2.92 -4.30 -28.54
C SER A 672 -2.86 -4.04 -30.05
N ILE A 673 -2.13 -3.00 -30.47
CA ILE A 673 -1.77 -2.74 -31.87
C ILE A 673 -1.10 -3.95 -32.55
N MET A 674 -0.42 -4.80 -31.79
CA MET A 674 0.21 -6.03 -32.31
C MET A 674 -0.80 -7.02 -32.91
N GLU A 675 -2.07 -6.95 -32.49
CA GLU A 675 -3.14 -7.80 -33.04
C GLU A 675 -3.72 -7.24 -34.35
N ALA A 676 -3.45 -5.97 -34.71
CA ALA A 676 -4.05 -5.34 -35.88
C ALA A 676 -3.71 -6.07 -37.19
N GLY A 677 -2.44 -6.40 -37.41
CA GLY A 677 -1.99 -7.11 -38.62
C GLY A 677 -2.64 -8.48 -38.81
N PRO A 678 -2.61 -9.38 -37.80
CA PRO A 678 -3.33 -10.64 -37.84
C PRO A 678 -4.84 -10.49 -38.10
N ILE A 679 -5.51 -9.53 -37.45
CA ILE A 679 -6.95 -9.28 -37.64
C ILE A 679 -7.24 -8.80 -39.06
N VAL A 680 -6.46 -7.85 -39.59
CA VAL A 680 -6.58 -7.39 -40.99
C VAL A 680 -6.37 -8.55 -41.96
N GLY A 681 -5.39 -9.42 -41.72
CA GLY A 681 -5.15 -10.61 -42.55
C GLY A 681 -6.34 -11.56 -42.55
N GLN A 682 -6.96 -11.79 -41.39
CA GLN A 682 -8.18 -12.58 -41.28
C GLN A 682 -9.35 -11.91 -42.02
N MET A 683 -9.57 -10.61 -41.83
CA MET A 683 -10.65 -9.87 -42.51
C MET A 683 -10.46 -9.83 -44.03
N GLN A 684 -9.22 -9.80 -44.52
CA GLN A 684 -8.90 -9.92 -45.94
C GLN A 684 -9.26 -11.31 -46.47
N ALA A 685 -8.91 -12.38 -45.75
CA ALA A 685 -9.24 -13.76 -46.11
C ALA A 685 -10.76 -14.01 -46.12
N GLU A 686 -11.49 -13.38 -45.19
CA GLU A 686 -12.95 -13.47 -45.08
C GLU A 686 -13.70 -12.50 -46.01
N SER A 687 -13.00 -11.69 -46.82
CA SER A 687 -13.59 -10.65 -47.68
C SER A 687 -14.48 -9.66 -46.90
N ARG A 688 -14.03 -9.28 -45.71
CA ARG A 688 -14.70 -8.34 -44.79
C ARG A 688 -14.06 -6.95 -44.74
N MET A 689 -12.93 -6.75 -45.43
CA MET A 689 -12.29 -5.43 -45.54
C MET A 689 -13.19 -4.41 -46.23
N ARG A 690 -13.10 -3.15 -45.79
CA ARG A 690 -13.89 -2.03 -46.32
C ARG A 690 -12.96 -0.82 -46.58
N PRO A 691 -13.39 0.19 -47.37
CA PRO A 691 -12.54 1.32 -47.77
C PRO A 691 -12.08 2.21 -46.61
N TRP A 692 -12.75 2.15 -45.46
CA TRP A 692 -12.35 2.90 -44.27
C TRP A 692 -12.00 1.91 -43.16
N LEU A 693 -10.76 1.97 -42.71
CA LEU A 693 -10.28 1.21 -41.55
C LEU A 693 -10.03 2.17 -40.39
N ILE A 694 -10.81 2.04 -39.33
CA ILE A 694 -10.60 2.76 -38.06
C ILE A 694 -9.76 1.89 -37.13
N ILE A 695 -8.69 2.44 -36.59
CA ILE A 695 -7.84 1.81 -35.57
C ILE A 695 -7.92 2.63 -34.28
N GLY A 696 -8.42 2.02 -33.21
CA GLY A 696 -8.41 2.59 -31.85
C GLY A 696 -7.75 1.62 -30.87
N LEU A 697 -6.43 1.50 -30.95
CA LEU A 697 -5.62 0.52 -30.21
C LEU A 697 -4.52 1.17 -29.35
N ASN A 698 -4.65 2.48 -29.11
CA ASN A 698 -3.62 3.27 -28.46
C ASN A 698 -3.70 3.24 -26.92
N THR A 699 -4.76 2.64 -26.34
CA THR A 699 -4.94 2.60 -24.88
C THR A 699 -4.03 1.55 -24.24
N ASN A 700 -3.98 0.34 -24.83
CA ASN A 700 -3.31 -0.82 -24.20
C ASN A 700 -1.89 -1.10 -24.72
N SER A 701 -1.36 -0.28 -25.64
CA SER A 701 -0.01 -0.49 -26.17
C SER A 701 0.62 0.78 -26.70
N ALA A 702 1.95 0.85 -26.61
CA ALA A 702 2.73 1.86 -27.31
C ALA A 702 2.68 1.60 -28.82
N ILE A 703 2.39 2.64 -29.60
CA ILE A 703 2.41 2.60 -31.07
C ILE A 703 3.70 3.26 -31.56
N VAL A 704 4.42 2.54 -32.43
CA VAL A 704 5.60 3.06 -33.14
C VAL A 704 5.36 3.12 -34.64
N THR A 705 6.09 3.98 -35.35
CA THR A 705 5.95 4.22 -36.80
C THR A 705 6.00 2.93 -37.62
N ASP A 706 6.97 2.04 -37.35
CA ASP A 706 7.14 0.78 -38.08
C ASP A 706 5.89 -0.10 -38.09
N GLN A 707 5.10 -0.09 -37.00
CA GLN A 707 3.85 -0.85 -36.92
C GLN A 707 2.78 -0.25 -37.83
N LEU A 708 2.71 1.08 -37.91
CA LEU A 708 1.78 1.78 -38.80
C LEU A 708 2.16 1.58 -40.27
N ASP A 709 3.46 1.58 -40.59
CA ASP A 709 3.96 1.30 -41.94
C ASP A 709 3.66 -0.13 -42.39
N GLN A 710 3.86 -1.11 -41.51
CA GLN A 710 3.51 -2.50 -41.79
C GLN A 710 2.00 -2.66 -42.03
N LEU A 711 1.17 -2.03 -41.18
CA LEU A 711 -0.28 -2.06 -41.34
C LEU A 711 -0.69 -1.39 -42.65
N ARG A 712 -0.10 -0.24 -42.98
CA ARG A 712 -0.36 0.52 -44.21
C ARG A 712 -0.01 -0.29 -45.45
N ALA A 713 1.15 -0.95 -45.45
CA ALA A 713 1.58 -1.84 -46.53
C ALA A 713 0.62 -3.03 -46.70
N GLN A 714 0.08 -3.58 -45.60
CA GLN A 714 -0.84 -4.71 -45.63
C GLN A 714 -2.24 -4.34 -46.17
N ILE A 715 -2.79 -3.18 -45.79
CA ILE A 715 -4.13 -2.75 -46.23
C ILE A 715 -4.16 -2.22 -47.67
N GLY A 716 -3.03 -1.70 -48.16
CA GLY A 716 -2.88 -1.18 -49.52
C GLY A 716 -3.47 0.23 -49.72
N PRO A 717 -3.21 0.85 -50.88
CA PRO A 717 -3.46 2.28 -51.10
C PRO A 717 -4.95 2.67 -51.14
N ASP A 718 -5.84 1.73 -51.42
CA ASP A 718 -7.28 1.98 -51.62
C ASP A 718 -8.10 2.11 -50.33
N VAL A 719 -7.48 1.85 -49.17
CA VAL A 719 -8.13 1.93 -47.84
C VAL A 719 -7.65 3.19 -47.12
N VAL A 720 -8.57 4.07 -46.73
CA VAL A 720 -8.29 5.21 -45.86
C VAL A 720 -8.11 4.72 -44.43
N LEU A 721 -6.97 5.07 -43.82
CA LEU A 721 -6.65 4.70 -42.44
C LEU A 721 -7.08 5.82 -41.50
N VAL A 722 -7.94 5.52 -40.53
CA VAL A 722 -8.35 6.47 -39.49
C VAL A 722 -7.74 6.02 -38.17
N ILE A 723 -6.85 6.84 -37.60
CA ILE A 723 -6.14 6.50 -36.36
C ILE A 723 -6.73 7.32 -35.22
N VAL A 724 -7.27 6.63 -34.22
CA VAL A 724 -7.78 7.23 -32.99
C VAL A 724 -6.72 7.14 -31.91
N ASN A 725 -6.33 8.30 -31.37
CA ASN A 725 -5.35 8.37 -30.30
C ASN A 725 -5.94 7.88 -28.95
N GLY A 726 -5.12 7.81 -27.90
CA GLY A 726 -5.49 7.23 -26.61
C GLY A 726 -5.65 8.31 -25.54
N HIS A 727 -6.48 8.04 -24.53
CA HIS A 727 -6.58 8.87 -23.32
C HIS A 727 -6.30 8.01 -22.09
N GLY A 728 -5.47 8.49 -21.18
CA GLY A 728 -5.21 7.80 -19.93
C GLY A 728 -3.94 8.27 -19.22
N PRO A 729 -3.69 7.77 -18.00
CA PRO A 729 -2.55 8.17 -17.17
C PRO A 729 -1.24 7.50 -17.57
N ASP A 730 -1.28 6.51 -18.46
CA ASP A 730 -0.12 5.68 -18.79
C ASP A 730 0.87 6.41 -19.70
N SER A 731 2.17 6.30 -19.38
CA SER A 731 3.21 7.13 -20.02
C SER A 731 3.37 6.89 -21.52
N TRP A 732 3.07 5.67 -22.00
CA TRP A 732 3.18 5.35 -23.43
C TRP A 732 2.10 6.02 -24.26
N ILE A 733 0.97 6.41 -23.67
CA ILE A 733 -0.15 7.03 -24.39
C ILE A 733 0.32 8.37 -24.97
N THR A 734 1.02 9.19 -24.19
CA THR A 734 1.56 10.48 -24.67
C THR A 734 2.53 10.27 -25.83
N GLU A 735 3.52 9.40 -25.67
CA GLU A 735 4.50 9.11 -26.73
C GLU A 735 3.83 8.57 -28.01
N SER A 736 2.83 7.70 -27.85
CA SER A 736 2.11 7.12 -28.99
C SER A 736 1.14 8.11 -29.64
N ASN A 737 0.54 9.02 -28.86
CA ASN A 737 -0.28 10.12 -29.38
C ASN A 737 0.54 11.05 -30.27
N ASP A 738 1.80 11.31 -29.90
CA ASP A 738 2.74 12.11 -30.71
C ASP A 738 3.12 11.37 -32.00
N VAL A 739 3.47 10.08 -31.91
CA VAL A 739 3.79 9.24 -33.08
C VAL A 739 2.62 9.17 -34.06
N THR A 740 1.42 8.86 -33.58
CA THR A 740 0.22 8.72 -34.43
C THR A 740 -0.18 10.05 -35.08
N ARG A 741 -0.02 11.18 -34.37
CA ARG A 741 -0.24 12.53 -34.91
C ARG A 741 0.75 12.84 -36.03
N ALA A 742 2.04 12.61 -35.78
CA ALA A 742 3.09 12.85 -36.77
C ALA A 742 2.92 11.96 -38.01
N TYR A 743 2.54 10.69 -37.82
CA TYR A 743 2.27 9.76 -38.91
C TYR A 743 1.13 10.23 -39.81
N ALA A 744 -0.01 10.60 -39.23
CA ALA A 744 -1.16 11.07 -39.99
C ALA A 744 -0.85 12.37 -40.76
N GLN A 745 -0.03 13.26 -40.20
CA GLN A 745 0.44 14.47 -40.90
C GLN A 745 1.34 14.14 -42.10
N ALA A 746 2.23 13.15 -41.97
CA ALA A 746 3.11 12.71 -43.06
C ALA A 746 2.35 11.97 -44.18
N HIS A 747 1.20 11.37 -43.87
CA HIS A 747 0.37 10.58 -44.78
C HIS A 747 -1.04 11.15 -44.94
N ALA A 748 -1.16 12.47 -44.95
CA ALA A 748 -2.44 13.19 -44.94
C ALA A 748 -3.30 12.91 -46.18
N ASP A 749 -2.73 12.43 -47.29
CA ASP A 749 -3.46 12.06 -48.51
C ASP A 749 -4.35 10.82 -48.35
N ASN A 750 -4.15 10.04 -47.29
CA ASN A 750 -4.91 8.81 -47.06
C ASN A 750 -4.99 8.35 -45.59
N THR A 751 -4.65 9.22 -44.64
CA THR A 751 -4.68 8.94 -43.20
C THR A 751 -5.38 10.07 -42.46
N VAL A 752 -6.34 9.73 -41.60
CA VAL A 752 -7.09 10.69 -40.77
C VAL A 752 -6.67 10.52 -39.32
N TYR A 753 -6.32 11.62 -38.66
CA TYR A 753 -6.06 11.64 -37.22
C TYR A 753 -7.33 12.00 -36.45
N VAL A 754 -7.66 11.23 -35.43
CA VAL A 754 -8.77 11.52 -34.51
C VAL A 754 -8.19 11.77 -33.12
N ASP A 755 -8.36 13.00 -32.64
CA ASP A 755 -7.89 13.43 -31.32
C ASP A 755 -8.94 13.14 -30.23
N TRP A 756 -9.12 11.85 -29.92
CA TRP A 756 -9.95 11.38 -28.81
C TRP A 756 -9.50 11.96 -27.47
N ASP A 757 -8.19 12.01 -27.22
CA ASP A 757 -7.59 12.57 -26.01
C ASP A 757 -8.08 14.01 -25.76
N ALA A 758 -7.99 14.89 -26.76
CA ALA A 758 -8.48 16.25 -26.64
C ALA A 758 -10.00 16.34 -26.45
N ALA A 759 -10.77 15.47 -27.13
CA ALA A 759 -12.23 15.46 -27.04
C ALA A 759 -12.71 15.05 -25.64
N ILE A 760 -12.22 13.94 -25.11
CA ILE A 760 -12.63 13.44 -23.79
C ILE A 760 -11.99 14.23 -22.65
N SER A 761 -10.82 14.83 -22.89
CA SER A 761 -10.19 15.78 -21.98
C SER A 761 -11.02 17.04 -21.77
N GLN A 762 -12.21 17.22 -22.36
CA GLN A 762 -13.15 18.27 -21.97
C GLN A 762 -14.24 17.76 -21.02
N HIS A 763 -14.44 16.44 -20.94
CA HIS A 763 -15.56 15.78 -20.27
C HIS A 763 -15.09 14.63 -19.34
N LEU A 764 -14.12 14.90 -18.47
CA LEU A 764 -13.56 13.88 -17.55
C LEU A 764 -14.59 13.37 -16.52
N ASP A 765 -15.66 14.12 -16.29
CA ASP A 765 -16.82 13.73 -15.50
C ASP A 765 -17.65 12.62 -16.17
N LEU A 766 -17.46 12.43 -17.48
CA LEU A 766 -18.08 11.36 -18.27
C LEU A 766 -17.15 10.15 -18.46
N LEU A 767 -16.07 10.03 -17.68
CA LEU A 767 -15.23 8.84 -17.61
C LEU A 767 -15.53 8.03 -16.36
N TYR A 768 -15.48 6.70 -16.45
CA TYR A 768 -15.49 5.83 -15.27
C TYR A 768 -14.30 6.12 -14.34
N SER A 769 -14.32 5.51 -13.15
CA SER A 769 -13.34 5.75 -12.08
C SER A 769 -11.88 5.57 -12.49
N ASP A 770 -11.63 4.71 -13.48
CA ASP A 770 -10.30 4.43 -14.04
C ASP A 770 -9.71 5.61 -14.82
N GLY A 771 -10.53 6.59 -15.20
CA GLY A 771 -10.10 7.75 -15.98
C GLY A 771 -9.69 7.41 -17.41
N VAL A 772 -10.13 6.28 -17.95
CA VAL A 772 -9.83 5.80 -19.30
C VAL A 772 -11.11 5.52 -20.08
N HIS A 773 -12.06 4.83 -19.46
CA HIS A 773 -13.25 4.34 -20.14
C HIS A 773 -14.41 5.34 -20.09
N PRO A 774 -15.04 5.68 -21.22
CA PRO A 774 -16.16 6.61 -21.25
C PRO A 774 -17.45 6.00 -20.68
N MET A 775 -18.17 6.73 -19.84
CA MET A 775 -19.45 6.31 -19.30
C MET A 775 -20.49 6.07 -20.41
N GLU A 776 -21.38 5.10 -20.20
CA GLU A 776 -22.50 4.83 -21.09
C GLU A 776 -23.32 6.10 -21.41
N GLY A 777 -23.85 6.19 -22.63
CA GLY A 777 -24.63 7.35 -23.07
C GLY A 777 -23.75 8.47 -23.59
N ALA A 778 -23.74 9.62 -22.91
CA ALA A 778 -23.09 10.84 -23.39
C ALA A 778 -21.55 10.69 -23.51
N GLY A 779 -20.90 10.04 -22.54
CA GLY A 779 -19.44 9.82 -22.58
C GLY A 779 -19.04 8.98 -23.79
N ALA A 780 -19.71 7.85 -23.98
CA ALA A 780 -19.45 6.93 -25.07
C ALA A 780 -19.81 7.50 -26.47
N ASP A 781 -20.71 8.48 -26.57
CA ASP A 781 -21.04 9.14 -27.86
C ASP A 781 -19.96 10.13 -28.32
N ILE A 782 -19.13 10.67 -27.40
CA ILE A 782 -18.02 11.56 -27.77
C ILE A 782 -17.03 10.85 -28.71
N TYR A 783 -16.80 9.56 -28.51
CA TYR A 783 -15.84 8.79 -29.29
C TYR A 783 -16.19 8.74 -30.80
N PRO A 784 -17.38 8.25 -31.22
CA PRO A 784 -17.79 8.31 -32.62
C PRO A 784 -18.08 9.73 -33.14
N GLN A 785 -18.41 10.69 -32.27
CA GLN A 785 -18.50 12.10 -32.65
C GLN A 785 -17.15 12.65 -33.10
N ALA A 786 -16.07 12.39 -32.34
CA ALA A 786 -14.72 12.82 -32.69
C ALA A 786 -14.27 12.21 -34.03
N ILE A 787 -14.54 10.92 -34.25
CA ILE A 787 -14.28 10.24 -35.53
C ILE A 787 -15.02 10.94 -36.67
N GLN A 788 -16.32 11.19 -36.51
CA GLN A 788 -17.13 11.86 -37.52
C GLN A 788 -16.61 13.26 -37.84
N GLN A 789 -16.24 14.04 -36.82
CA GLN A 789 -15.72 15.39 -36.99
C GLN A 789 -14.39 15.40 -37.73
N ALA A 790 -13.47 14.53 -37.35
CA ALA A 790 -12.16 14.40 -38.00
C ALA A 790 -12.28 14.01 -39.48
N ILE A 791 -13.15 13.05 -39.82
CA ILE A 791 -13.40 12.66 -41.21
C ILE A 791 -14.00 13.82 -42.01
N ARG A 792 -14.96 14.57 -41.44
CA ARG A 792 -15.54 15.75 -42.10
C ARG A 792 -14.51 16.84 -42.36
N GLN A 793 -13.66 17.10 -41.37
CA GLN A 793 -12.58 18.08 -41.50
C GLN A 793 -11.61 17.67 -42.60
N TRP A 794 -11.14 16.43 -42.59
CA TRP A 794 -10.21 15.89 -43.58
C TRP A 794 -10.77 16.00 -45.01
N ILE A 795 -12.05 15.69 -45.22
CA ILE A 795 -12.72 15.88 -46.52
C ILE A 795 -12.79 17.38 -46.90
N SER A 796 -13.06 18.27 -45.94
CA SER A 796 -13.11 19.72 -46.20
C SER A 796 -11.76 20.33 -46.57
N GLU A 797 -10.66 19.69 -46.19
CA GLU A 797 -9.28 20.05 -46.53
C GLU A 797 -8.90 19.62 -47.97
N GLY A 798 -9.81 18.97 -48.71
CA GLY A 798 -9.65 18.65 -50.12
C GLY A 798 -9.16 17.23 -50.40
N HIS A 799 -9.19 16.35 -49.40
CA HIS A 799 -8.78 14.95 -49.51
C HIS A 799 -9.88 14.01 -50.00
#